data_AF-A0A0G4MKJ4-F1
#
_entry.id   AF-A0A0G4MKJ4-F1
#
_cell.length_a   1.000
_cell.length_b   1.000
_cell.length_c   1.000
_cell.angle_alpha   90.00
_cell.angle_beta   90.00
_cell.angle_gamma   90.00
#
_symmetry.space_group_name_H-M   'P 1'
#
loop_
_entity.id
_entity.type
_entity.pdbx_description
1 polymer ?
#
loop_
_entity_poly.entity_id
_entity_poly.type
_entity_poly.pdbx_seq_one_letter_code
_entity_poly.pdbx_strand_id
1 'polypeptide(L)'
;MLTTLLFTVLPDTSSTLDRIETILSGTGSEISEYRQSLSSNMNMAAVAGAITAQVAITGLSLEARSQAHWTASAFLTASIAFGVISVYVSFIVQQELNGLLGSTGVADWLSVPLTQAELQEKANQLYQDPALVDTELSVPLEREVQPENGAARPGLTREASALAAILLSAPSGLLALSLNAFVIGLGIYLGCTYTDNLISELGKGGSLGVLVFYIVASATATFLYTPSLSRPIYDKARPTHPRAKHPRRITSKMSDMGDDHDMGAHEDAFDDDEAFDYDEFPEEDEKKDDEEDGEENIINAGDPSAAAAAAKNSTLSHKDMKIPDDQRTTTPYMTKYEKARILGTRALQISMNAPVLVDLEGETDPLQIAIKELREKKIPLIVRRYMPDGYYEDWTCEELLHTAIVPRLLSATAIMAFTTKATIASFGGQLLKLSHASSTTKTDMALNLYLPPSSAKSPVPLLIYLSGLTCTPDNATEKSFIQSTAAARGIAVLLPDTSPRGLDIAGANDAYDFGEAASFYIDAQKAPYADNYKMETYLVRELPGLLERDFADRIDFQRVSITGHSMGGHGALTLYLKHPGLYKSVSAFAPIANPSRCPWGEKAFKGYLGDDVEEWKKHDATELVKGWKGPLNALIDVGTGDNFYKQGQLLPENFEAAVKEAGLSGLELRYQKDYDHSYFFMASFQHDHVNHAAKFLGV
;
A
#
# COMPACT_ATOMS: atom_id res chain seq x y z
N MET A 1 21.37 33.39 -23.09
CA MET A 1 22.12 32.36 -23.86
C MET A 1 21.99 30.97 -23.23
N LEU A 2 22.35 30.77 -21.96
CA LEU A 2 22.24 29.45 -21.30
C LEU A 2 20.79 28.95 -21.18
N THR A 3 19.86 29.82 -20.78
CA THR A 3 18.41 29.52 -20.72
C THR A 3 17.89 29.14 -22.10
N THR A 4 18.20 29.95 -23.12
CA THR A 4 17.82 29.68 -24.52
C THR A 4 18.36 28.35 -25.05
N LEU A 5 19.57 27.96 -24.65
CA LEU A 5 20.16 26.66 -25.00
C LEU A 5 19.46 25.50 -24.28
N LEU A 6 19.09 25.67 -23.01
CA LEU A 6 18.36 24.64 -22.25
C LEU A 6 16.94 24.41 -22.79
N PHE A 7 16.26 25.47 -23.25
CA PHE A 7 14.98 25.36 -23.96
C PHE A 7 15.07 24.57 -25.28
N THR A 8 16.26 24.49 -25.89
CA THR A 8 16.47 23.67 -27.11
C THR A 8 16.79 22.21 -26.81
N VAL A 9 17.30 21.90 -25.61
CA VAL A 9 17.66 20.54 -25.19
C VAL A 9 16.51 19.84 -24.46
N LEU A 10 15.63 20.61 -23.80
CA LEU A 10 14.45 20.13 -23.09
C LEU A 10 13.18 20.63 -23.80
N PRO A 11 12.63 19.88 -24.77
CA PRO A 11 11.51 20.35 -25.61
C PRO A 11 10.23 20.62 -24.79
N ASP A 12 10.05 19.93 -23.67
CA ASP A 12 8.87 20.04 -22.80
C ASP A 12 8.89 21.26 -21.87
N THR A 13 10.00 22.01 -21.79
CA THR A 13 10.11 23.18 -20.89
C THR A 13 9.10 24.26 -21.25
N SER A 14 8.83 24.48 -22.54
CA SER A 14 7.81 25.45 -23.01
C SER A 14 6.40 25.09 -22.54
N SER A 15 6.00 23.82 -22.74
CA SER A 15 4.70 23.34 -22.25
C SER A 15 4.61 23.34 -20.73
N THR A 16 5.73 23.10 -20.04
CA THR A 16 5.78 23.13 -18.57
C THR A 16 5.61 24.55 -18.05
N LEU A 17 6.19 25.54 -18.74
CA LEU A 17 6.03 26.95 -18.41
C LEU A 17 4.56 27.40 -18.54
N ASP A 18 3.90 27.08 -19.66
CA ASP A 18 2.47 27.39 -19.88
C ASP A 18 1.57 26.76 -18.80
N ARG A 19 1.91 25.54 -18.35
CA ARG A 19 1.20 24.85 -17.26
C ARG A 19 1.40 25.56 -15.92
N ILE A 20 2.61 26.01 -15.61
CA ILE A 20 2.90 26.77 -14.40
C ILE A 20 2.11 28.09 -14.40
N GLU A 21 2.06 28.81 -15.51
CA GLU A 21 1.27 30.03 -15.63
C GLU A 21 -0.22 29.80 -15.36
N THR A 22 -0.77 28.70 -15.89
CA THR A 22 -2.16 28.31 -15.65
C THR A 22 -2.41 28.00 -14.18
N ILE A 23 -1.54 27.20 -13.55
CA ILE A 23 -1.68 26.80 -12.14
C ILE A 23 -1.49 27.98 -11.18
N LEU A 24 -0.59 28.92 -11.48
CA LEU A 24 -0.39 30.13 -10.68
C LEU A 24 -1.61 31.07 -10.68
N SER A 25 -2.49 30.95 -11.68
CA SER A 25 -3.77 31.67 -11.75
C SER A 25 -4.93 30.95 -11.02
N GLY A 26 -4.70 29.71 -10.57
CA GLY A 26 -5.67 28.86 -9.91
C GLY A 26 -5.82 29.10 -8.40
N THR A 27 -6.62 28.25 -7.77
CA THR A 27 -6.87 28.22 -6.33
C THR A 27 -5.74 27.53 -5.57
N GLY A 28 -5.66 27.76 -4.25
CA GLY A 28 -4.66 27.09 -3.41
C GLY A 28 -4.75 25.55 -3.39
N SER A 29 -5.92 24.97 -3.69
CA SER A 29 -6.10 23.51 -3.83
C SER A 29 -5.41 23.01 -5.09
N GLU A 30 -5.64 23.67 -6.23
CA GLU A 30 -5.06 23.28 -7.53
C GLU A 30 -3.52 23.34 -7.50
N ILE A 31 -2.94 24.32 -6.81
CA ILE A 31 -1.48 24.42 -6.62
C ILE A 31 -0.94 23.25 -5.77
N SER A 32 -1.71 22.81 -4.77
CA SER A 32 -1.33 21.70 -3.88
C SER A 32 -1.43 20.34 -4.60
N GLU A 33 -2.49 20.15 -5.39
CA GLU A 33 -2.68 18.98 -6.26
C GLU A 33 -1.59 18.91 -7.33
N TYR A 34 -1.23 20.05 -7.93
CA TYR A 34 -0.12 20.13 -8.89
C TYR A 34 1.21 19.71 -8.26
N ARG A 35 1.51 20.15 -7.03
CA ARG A 35 2.70 19.69 -6.29
C ARG A 35 2.71 18.17 -6.13
N GLN A 36 1.57 17.57 -5.76
CA GLN A 36 1.49 16.12 -5.56
C GLN A 36 1.70 15.36 -6.87
N SER A 37 1.12 15.85 -7.97
CA SER A 37 1.35 15.31 -9.31
C SER A 37 2.82 15.40 -9.73
N LEU A 38 3.47 16.54 -9.50
CA LEU A 38 4.91 16.71 -9.79
C LEU A 38 5.77 15.73 -8.98
N SER A 39 5.49 15.56 -7.67
CA SER A 39 6.24 14.64 -6.81
C SER A 39 6.11 13.18 -7.27
N SER A 40 4.93 12.76 -7.73
CA SER A 40 4.71 11.44 -8.31
C SER A 40 5.48 11.24 -9.62
N ASN A 41 5.49 12.23 -10.50
CA ASN A 41 6.24 12.18 -11.75
C ASN A 41 7.77 12.08 -11.52
N MET A 42 8.30 12.81 -10.52
CA MET A 42 9.73 12.71 -10.16
C MET A 42 10.08 11.30 -9.67
N ASN A 43 9.20 10.65 -8.90
CA ASN A 43 9.42 9.29 -8.43
C ASN A 43 9.48 8.29 -9.59
N MET A 44 8.55 8.38 -10.54
CA MET A 44 8.56 7.52 -11.74
C MET A 44 9.82 7.74 -12.60
N ALA A 45 10.23 9.00 -12.79
CA ALA A 45 11.45 9.31 -13.55
C ALA A 45 12.72 8.79 -12.87
N ALA A 46 12.79 8.82 -11.53
CA ALA A 46 13.90 8.27 -10.76
C ALA A 46 13.98 6.74 -10.91
N VAL A 47 12.85 6.02 -10.76
CA VAL A 47 12.83 4.56 -10.94
C VAL A 47 13.24 4.18 -12.36
N ALA A 48 12.66 4.82 -13.37
CA ALA A 48 13.00 4.55 -14.78
C ALA A 48 14.46 4.87 -15.11
N GLY A 49 15.02 5.95 -14.55
CA GLY A 49 16.42 6.32 -14.71
C GLY A 49 17.38 5.30 -14.11
N ALA A 50 17.06 4.77 -12.92
CA ALA A 50 17.85 3.74 -12.26
C ALA A 50 17.85 2.43 -13.05
N ILE A 51 16.68 1.98 -13.52
CA ILE A 51 16.54 0.79 -14.36
C ILE A 51 17.33 0.96 -15.66
N THR A 52 17.20 2.09 -16.33
CA THR A 52 17.91 2.36 -17.60
C THR A 52 19.42 2.35 -17.41
N ALA A 53 19.92 2.91 -16.30
CA ALA A 53 21.34 2.89 -15.97
C ALA A 53 21.83 1.44 -15.69
N GLN A 54 21.06 0.65 -14.94
CA GLN A 54 21.39 -0.75 -14.65
C GLN A 54 21.44 -1.60 -15.92
N VAL A 55 20.44 -1.47 -16.79
CA VAL A 55 20.41 -2.18 -18.07
C VAL A 55 21.58 -1.73 -18.96
N ALA A 56 21.93 -0.45 -18.98
CA ALA A 56 23.10 0.03 -19.70
C ALA A 56 24.43 -0.50 -19.15
N ILE A 57 24.54 -0.72 -17.83
CA ILE A 57 25.69 -1.41 -17.19
C ILE A 57 25.79 -2.85 -17.71
N THR A 58 24.68 -3.59 -17.74
CA THR A 58 24.69 -4.96 -18.32
C THR A 58 25.08 -4.95 -19.79
N GLY A 59 24.70 -3.91 -20.54
CA GLY A 59 25.14 -3.69 -21.92
C GLY A 59 26.66 -3.55 -22.06
N LEU A 60 27.36 -3.00 -21.06
CA LEU A 60 28.82 -2.93 -21.03
C LEU A 60 29.50 -4.26 -20.67
N SER A 61 28.73 -5.23 -20.16
CA SER A 61 29.19 -6.58 -19.83
C SER A 61 28.94 -7.59 -20.96
N LEU A 62 28.37 -7.16 -22.10
CA LEU A 62 28.10 -8.04 -23.24
C LEU A 62 29.37 -8.71 -23.79
N GLU A 63 29.23 -9.96 -24.18
CA GLU A 63 30.31 -10.75 -24.78
C GLU A 63 30.84 -10.08 -26.06
N ALA A 64 32.13 -10.28 -26.34
CA ALA A 64 32.82 -9.69 -27.49
C ALA A 64 32.71 -8.15 -27.62
N ARG A 65 32.31 -7.41 -26.56
CA ARG A 65 32.28 -5.94 -26.55
C ARG A 65 33.64 -5.32 -26.91
N SER A 66 34.74 -5.93 -26.47
CA SER A 66 36.10 -5.45 -26.78
C SER A 66 36.43 -5.47 -28.27
N GLN A 67 35.65 -6.19 -29.07
CA GLN A 67 35.80 -6.31 -30.53
C GLN A 67 34.80 -5.42 -31.29
N ALA A 68 33.75 -4.92 -30.63
CA ALA A 68 32.81 -3.98 -31.22
C ALA A 68 33.41 -2.56 -31.33
N HIS A 69 32.88 -1.73 -32.24
CA HIS A 69 33.36 -0.36 -32.40
C HIS A 69 33.15 0.44 -31.10
N TRP A 70 34.15 1.26 -30.72
CA TRP A 70 34.16 1.99 -29.45
C TRP A 70 32.93 2.88 -29.23
N THR A 71 32.28 3.32 -30.31
CA THR A 71 31.05 4.14 -30.24
C THR A 71 29.91 3.42 -29.53
N ALA A 72 29.79 2.09 -29.64
CA ALA A 72 28.78 1.33 -28.89
C ALA A 72 28.97 1.52 -27.37
N SER A 73 30.22 1.38 -26.91
CA SER A 73 30.55 1.60 -25.50
C SER A 73 30.39 3.07 -25.09
N ALA A 74 30.72 4.02 -25.97
CA ALA A 74 30.54 5.44 -25.68
C ALA A 74 29.07 5.81 -25.47
N PHE A 75 28.16 5.28 -26.30
CA PHE A 75 26.72 5.50 -26.18
C PHE A 75 26.11 4.79 -24.97
N LEU A 76 26.56 3.57 -24.63
CA LEU A 76 26.14 2.89 -23.40
C LEU A 76 26.61 3.65 -22.14
N THR A 77 27.86 4.13 -22.13
CA THR A 77 28.36 4.97 -21.03
C THR A 77 27.61 6.30 -20.93
N ALA A 78 27.27 6.92 -22.06
CA ALA A 78 26.45 8.13 -22.09
C ALA A 78 25.05 7.86 -21.52
N SER A 79 24.46 6.70 -21.82
CA SER A 79 23.18 6.27 -21.23
C SER A 79 23.25 6.21 -19.70
N ILE A 80 24.29 5.58 -19.14
CA ILE A 80 24.50 5.50 -17.69
C ILE A 80 24.61 6.91 -17.10
N ALA A 81 25.43 7.77 -17.71
CA ALA A 81 25.66 9.12 -17.23
C ALA A 81 24.34 9.93 -17.18
N PHE A 82 23.57 9.95 -18.27
CA PHE A 82 22.29 10.66 -18.30
C PHE A 82 21.24 10.04 -17.38
N GLY A 83 21.20 8.71 -17.25
CA GLY A 83 20.29 8.00 -16.35
C GLY A 83 20.55 8.35 -14.89
N VAL A 84 21.81 8.27 -14.44
CA VAL A 84 22.21 8.63 -13.07
C VAL A 84 21.97 10.11 -12.78
N ILE A 85 22.27 11.01 -13.73
CA ILE A 85 21.99 12.44 -13.56
C ILE A 85 20.47 12.69 -13.47
N SER A 86 19.64 11.97 -14.25
CA SER A 86 18.18 12.05 -14.14
C SER A 86 17.69 11.67 -12.73
N VAL A 87 18.20 10.55 -12.19
CA VAL A 87 17.88 10.11 -10.82
C VAL A 87 18.27 11.17 -9.80
N TYR A 88 19.51 11.67 -9.89
CA TYR A 88 20.02 12.70 -8.98
C TYR A 88 19.16 13.96 -9.00
N VAL A 89 18.83 14.48 -10.19
CA VAL A 89 17.99 15.69 -10.31
C VAL A 89 16.57 15.43 -9.81
N SER A 90 16.00 14.25 -10.06
CA SER A 90 14.68 13.86 -9.55
C SER A 90 14.62 13.91 -8.02
N PHE A 91 15.63 13.36 -7.34
CA PHE A 91 15.71 13.39 -5.88
C PHE A 91 15.83 14.81 -5.32
N ILE A 92 16.71 15.63 -5.89
CA ILE A 92 16.90 17.02 -5.44
C ILE A 92 15.62 17.83 -5.60
N VAL A 93 14.97 17.76 -6.76
CA VAL A 93 13.72 18.49 -7.03
C VAL A 93 12.59 17.99 -6.12
N GLN A 94 12.50 16.68 -5.89
CA GLN A 94 11.49 16.10 -5.01
C GLN A 94 11.68 16.52 -3.54
N GLN A 95 12.93 16.55 -3.05
CA GLN A 95 13.26 17.00 -1.71
C GLN A 95 12.85 18.47 -1.49
N GLU A 96 13.15 19.33 -2.45
CA GLU A 96 12.76 20.74 -2.43
C GLU A 96 11.24 20.90 -2.45
N LEU A 97 10.53 20.22 -3.36
CA LEU A 97 9.07 20.29 -3.46
C LEU A 97 8.35 19.82 -2.19
N ASN A 98 8.85 18.75 -1.56
CA ASN A 98 8.28 18.21 -0.33
C ASN A 98 8.55 19.12 0.89
N GLY A 99 9.62 19.91 0.86
CA GLY A 99 9.94 20.91 1.89
C GLY A 99 9.07 22.16 1.86
N LEU A 100 8.33 22.41 0.77
CA LEU A 100 7.44 23.58 0.64
C LEU A 100 6.15 23.37 1.42
N LEU A 101 5.91 24.23 2.42
CA LEU A 101 4.71 24.21 3.27
C LEU A 101 3.61 25.11 2.70
N GLY A 102 2.45 24.53 2.45
CA GLY A 102 1.25 25.23 1.98
C GLY A 102 1.31 25.66 0.51
N SER A 103 0.16 26.05 -0.03
CA SER A 103 0.01 26.47 -1.44
C SER A 103 0.80 27.73 -1.79
N THR A 104 1.02 28.62 -0.80
CA THR A 104 1.78 29.86 -0.99
C THR A 104 3.27 29.60 -1.21
N GLY A 105 3.88 28.67 -0.43
CA GLY A 105 5.29 28.32 -0.59
C GLY A 105 5.58 27.66 -1.94
N VAL A 106 4.63 26.84 -2.42
CA VAL A 106 4.70 26.22 -3.76
C VAL A 106 4.58 27.29 -4.86
N ALA A 107 3.62 28.20 -4.72
CA ALA A 107 3.45 29.29 -5.68
C ALA A 107 4.69 30.22 -5.72
N ASP A 108 5.33 30.47 -4.57
CA ASP A 108 6.55 31.29 -4.48
C ASP A 108 7.73 30.60 -5.17
N TRP A 109 7.87 29.27 -5.03
CA TRP A 109 8.92 28.50 -5.70
C TRP A 109 8.73 28.42 -7.23
N LEU A 110 7.47 28.34 -7.67
CA LEU A 110 7.10 28.28 -9.09
C LEU A 110 7.13 29.64 -9.80
N SER A 111 7.27 30.75 -9.07
CA SER A 111 7.14 32.09 -9.64
C SER A 111 8.28 33.05 -9.27
N VAL A 112 8.34 34.16 -9.99
CA VAL A 112 9.19 35.30 -9.67
C VAL A 112 8.29 36.51 -9.38
N PRO A 113 8.57 37.32 -8.33
CA PRO A 113 7.79 38.52 -8.06
C PRO A 113 8.02 39.57 -9.15
N LEU A 114 6.93 40.19 -9.61
CA LEU A 114 6.97 41.26 -10.61
C LEU A 114 7.37 42.61 -9.97
N THR A 115 8.19 43.39 -10.67
CA THR A 115 8.51 44.76 -10.25
C THR A 115 7.33 45.70 -10.45
N GLN A 116 7.31 46.83 -9.73
CA GLN A 116 6.22 47.83 -9.84
C GLN A 116 6.01 48.35 -11.28
N ALA A 117 7.07 48.41 -12.09
CA ALA A 117 6.97 48.80 -13.50
C ALA A 117 6.24 47.73 -14.34
N GLU A 118 6.57 46.45 -14.13
CA GLU A 118 5.97 45.32 -14.85
C GLU A 118 4.52 45.06 -14.40
N LEU A 119 4.21 45.29 -13.11
CA LEU A 119 2.83 45.28 -12.61
C LEU A 119 1.96 46.30 -13.34
N GLN A 120 2.47 47.52 -13.54
CA GLN A 120 1.75 48.57 -14.26
C GLN A 120 1.57 48.21 -15.74
N GLU A 121 2.57 47.61 -16.37
CA GLU A 121 2.51 47.17 -17.76
C GLU A 121 1.50 46.03 -17.95
N LYS A 122 1.55 45.00 -17.09
CA LYS A 122 0.64 43.85 -17.12
C LYS A 122 -0.80 44.25 -16.80
N ALA A 123 -0.99 45.21 -15.88
CA ALA A 123 -2.29 45.83 -15.64
C ALA A 123 -2.80 46.57 -16.88
N ASN A 124 -1.97 47.40 -17.53
CA ASN A 124 -2.33 48.11 -18.76
C ASN A 124 -2.68 47.15 -19.91
N GLN A 125 -1.99 46.02 -20.04
CA GLN A 125 -2.30 44.99 -21.04
C GLN A 125 -3.65 44.30 -20.75
N LEU A 126 -3.95 43.99 -19.49
CA LEU A 126 -5.24 43.41 -19.09
C LEU A 126 -6.43 44.37 -19.35
N TYR A 127 -6.20 45.68 -19.20
CA TYR A 127 -7.20 46.73 -19.49
C TYR A 127 -7.45 46.94 -20.99
N GLN A 128 -6.57 46.45 -21.87
CA GLN A 128 -6.71 46.57 -23.32
C GLN A 128 -7.36 45.35 -24.00
N ASP A 129 -7.67 44.27 -23.27
CA ASP A 129 -8.41 43.12 -23.83
C ASP A 129 -9.92 43.40 -23.92
N PRO A 130 -10.51 43.55 -25.13
CA PRO A 130 -11.91 43.92 -25.31
C PRO A 130 -12.90 42.86 -24.81
N ALA A 131 -12.46 41.64 -24.52
CA ALA A 131 -13.31 40.53 -24.10
C ALA A 131 -13.64 40.52 -22.59
N LEU A 132 -12.96 41.33 -21.78
CA LEU A 132 -13.14 41.43 -20.32
C LEU A 132 -13.77 42.77 -19.89
N VAL A 133 -14.04 43.67 -20.85
CA VAL A 133 -14.71 44.95 -20.62
C VAL A 133 -16.21 44.72 -20.69
N ASP A 134 -16.79 44.17 -19.62
CA ASP A 134 -18.22 44.38 -19.36
C ASP A 134 -18.49 44.55 -17.86
N THR A 135 -19.21 45.62 -17.56
CA THR A 135 -19.78 46.09 -16.28
C THR A 135 -18.87 46.74 -15.21
N GLU A 136 -19.05 48.06 -15.11
CA GLU A 136 -18.94 48.94 -13.93
C GLU A 136 -17.59 49.08 -13.20
N LEU A 137 -16.70 49.94 -13.72
CA LEU A 137 -16.25 51.19 -13.08
C LEU A 137 -15.08 51.79 -13.89
N SER A 138 -15.34 52.90 -14.58
CA SER A 138 -14.29 53.81 -15.03
C SER A 138 -13.80 54.65 -13.84
N VAL A 139 -12.55 54.46 -13.40
CA VAL A 139 -11.87 55.36 -12.46
C VAL A 139 -10.64 55.96 -13.17
N PRO A 140 -10.36 57.27 -13.06
CA PRO A 140 -9.26 57.92 -13.77
C PRO A 140 -7.88 57.46 -13.29
N LEU A 141 -6.88 57.58 -14.19
CA LEU A 141 -5.46 57.61 -13.87
C LEU A 141 -5.20 58.53 -12.66
N GLU A 142 -4.28 58.15 -11.78
CA GLU A 142 -3.89 58.81 -10.52
C GLU A 142 -4.65 58.36 -9.27
N ARG A 143 -4.39 57.12 -8.84
CA ARG A 143 -4.36 56.79 -7.41
C ARG A 143 -3.33 55.70 -7.17
N GLU A 144 -2.41 55.97 -6.25
CA GLU A 144 -1.50 54.97 -5.69
C GLU A 144 -2.28 53.70 -5.37
N VAL A 145 -1.76 52.56 -5.82
CA VAL A 145 -2.25 51.24 -5.45
C VAL A 145 -1.93 51.04 -3.97
N GLN A 146 -2.80 51.53 -3.09
CA GLN A 146 -2.95 51.03 -1.74
C GLN A 146 -4.21 50.16 -1.67
N PRO A 147 -4.13 48.93 -1.15
CA PRO A 147 -5.23 47.99 -1.16
C PRO A 147 -6.20 48.32 -0.03
N GLU A 148 -7.20 49.17 -0.29
CA GLU A 148 -8.39 49.19 0.55
C GLU A 148 -9.29 48.01 0.14
N ASN A 149 -9.37 47.01 1.03
CA ASN A 149 -9.97 45.67 0.89
C ASN A 149 -9.02 44.61 0.30
N GLY A 150 -8.14 44.10 1.17
CA GLY A 150 -7.00 43.24 0.86
C GLY A 150 -7.30 41.85 0.29
N ALA A 151 -7.52 41.78 -1.01
CA ALA A 151 -7.10 40.64 -1.82
C ALA A 151 -6.77 41.13 -3.25
N ALA A 152 -5.48 41.24 -3.57
CA ALA A 152 -5.08 41.38 -4.97
C ALA A 152 -5.56 40.13 -5.73
N ARG A 153 -6.07 40.30 -6.97
CA ARG A 153 -6.46 39.16 -7.82
C ARG A 153 -5.29 38.16 -7.91
N PRO A 154 -5.50 36.85 -7.65
CA PRO A 154 -4.47 35.83 -7.85
C PRO A 154 -3.94 35.91 -9.28
N GLY A 155 -2.61 36.03 -9.45
CA GLY A 155 -1.96 36.09 -10.77
C GLY A 155 -1.48 37.48 -11.25
N LEU A 156 -1.87 38.59 -10.60
CA LEU A 156 -1.37 39.91 -10.99
C LEU A 156 0.05 40.21 -10.49
N THR A 157 0.49 39.58 -9.40
CA THR A 157 1.73 39.94 -8.68
C THR A 157 2.94 39.06 -8.99
N ARG A 158 2.78 38.06 -9.85
CA ARG A 158 3.74 36.96 -10.05
C ARG A 158 3.82 36.57 -11.53
N GLU A 159 4.97 36.05 -11.94
CA GLU A 159 5.21 35.46 -13.26
C GLU A 159 5.83 34.07 -13.12
N ALA A 160 5.56 33.15 -14.04
CA ALA A 160 6.10 31.80 -13.99
C ALA A 160 7.64 31.81 -14.10
N SER A 161 8.30 31.05 -13.22
CA SER A 161 9.74 30.96 -13.22
C SER A 161 10.23 30.02 -14.32
N ALA A 162 10.93 30.57 -15.31
CA ALA A 162 11.60 29.78 -16.35
C ALA A 162 12.63 28.79 -15.76
N LEU A 163 13.26 29.14 -14.63
CA LEU A 163 14.19 28.26 -13.94
C LEU A 163 13.46 27.08 -13.29
N ALA A 164 12.30 27.32 -12.67
CA ALA A 164 11.47 26.25 -12.12
C ALA A 164 10.97 25.31 -13.22
N ALA A 165 10.55 25.84 -14.37
CA ALA A 165 10.14 25.05 -15.52
C ALA A 165 11.27 24.15 -16.05
N ILE A 166 12.51 24.65 -16.10
CA ILE A 166 13.70 23.87 -16.49
C ILE A 166 13.97 22.75 -15.48
N LEU A 167 13.94 23.05 -14.17
CA LEU A 167 14.18 22.05 -13.12
C LEU A 167 13.12 20.94 -13.13
N LEU A 168 11.85 21.29 -13.34
CA LEU A 168 10.75 20.33 -13.41
C LEU A 168 10.79 19.45 -14.67
N SER A 169 11.37 19.94 -15.78
CA SER A 169 11.47 19.20 -17.04
C SER A 169 12.79 18.43 -17.22
N ALA A 170 13.82 18.76 -16.41
CA ALA A 170 15.14 18.16 -16.53
C ALA A 170 15.18 16.64 -16.34
N PRO A 171 14.51 16.03 -15.34
CA PRO A 171 14.50 14.57 -15.17
C PRO A 171 13.99 13.81 -16.39
N SER A 172 12.82 14.17 -16.90
CA SER A 172 12.22 13.49 -18.06
C SER A 172 13.07 13.67 -19.32
N GLY A 173 13.66 14.85 -19.54
CA GLY A 173 14.55 15.09 -20.68
C GLY A 173 15.86 14.32 -20.59
N LEU A 174 16.46 14.22 -19.41
CA LEU A 174 17.68 13.42 -19.18
C LEU A 174 17.40 11.92 -19.33
N LEU A 175 16.26 11.45 -18.85
CA LEU A 175 15.81 10.07 -19.06
C LEU A 175 15.64 9.77 -20.56
N ALA A 176 15.03 10.67 -21.33
CA ALA A 176 14.91 10.51 -22.77
C ALA A 176 16.27 10.46 -23.47
N LEU A 177 17.24 11.28 -23.08
CA LEU A 177 18.61 11.22 -23.60
C LEU A 177 19.30 9.90 -23.24
N SER A 178 19.08 9.38 -22.03
CA SER A 178 19.60 8.09 -21.57
C SER A 178 19.05 6.94 -22.42
N LEU A 179 17.72 6.83 -22.55
CA LEU A 179 17.07 5.80 -23.35
C LEU A 179 17.49 5.84 -24.82
N ASN A 180 17.57 7.02 -25.43
CA ASN A 180 18.03 7.16 -26.81
C ASN A 180 19.49 6.73 -26.98
N ALA A 181 20.38 7.10 -26.06
CA ALA A 181 21.77 6.67 -26.08
C ALA A 181 21.91 5.15 -25.91
N PHE A 182 21.11 4.54 -25.02
CA PHE A 182 21.08 3.10 -24.84
C PHE A 182 20.68 2.37 -26.13
N VAL A 183 19.56 2.78 -26.73
CA VAL A 183 19.06 2.18 -27.97
C VAL A 183 20.13 2.29 -29.06
N ILE A 184 20.71 3.47 -29.29
CA ILE A 184 21.77 3.66 -30.29
C ILE A 184 22.99 2.77 -29.99
N GLY A 185 23.45 2.72 -28.74
CA GLY A 185 24.58 1.91 -28.33
C GLY A 185 24.39 0.42 -28.60
N LEU A 186 23.21 -0.11 -28.26
CA LEU A 186 22.82 -1.48 -28.51
C LEU A 186 22.73 -1.79 -30.01
N GLY A 187 22.16 -0.88 -30.80
CA GLY A 187 22.06 -1.02 -32.26
C GLY A 187 23.42 -1.09 -32.94
N ILE A 188 24.37 -0.26 -32.53
CA ILE A 188 25.76 -0.30 -33.04
C ILE A 188 26.42 -1.63 -32.66
N TYR A 189 26.26 -2.09 -31.42
CA TYR A 189 26.81 -3.38 -30.96
C TYR A 189 26.27 -4.54 -31.78
N LEU A 190 24.95 -4.65 -31.95
CA LEU A 190 24.32 -5.71 -32.75
C LEU A 190 24.74 -5.64 -34.23
N GLY A 191 24.94 -4.43 -34.76
CA GLY A 191 25.51 -4.19 -36.09
C GLY A 191 26.90 -4.81 -36.25
N CYS A 192 27.81 -4.52 -35.32
CA CYS A 192 29.16 -5.10 -35.31
C CYS A 192 29.13 -6.63 -35.13
N THR A 193 28.27 -7.14 -34.25
CA THR A 193 28.12 -8.58 -34.03
C THR A 193 27.70 -9.33 -35.29
N TYR A 194 26.85 -8.72 -36.11
CA TYR A 194 26.49 -9.27 -37.42
C TYR A 194 27.63 -9.14 -38.45
N THR A 195 28.23 -7.95 -38.62
CA THR A 195 29.24 -7.73 -39.68
C THR A 195 30.51 -8.53 -39.46
N ASP A 196 30.97 -8.58 -38.20
CA ASP A 196 32.26 -9.17 -37.83
C ASP A 196 32.10 -10.59 -37.28
N ASN A 197 30.86 -11.09 -37.17
CA ASN A 197 30.51 -12.41 -36.64
C ASN A 197 31.13 -12.66 -35.26
N LEU A 198 30.97 -11.67 -34.37
CA LEU A 198 31.62 -11.61 -33.06
C LEU A 198 31.16 -12.71 -32.09
N ILE A 199 29.96 -13.27 -32.31
CA ILE A 199 29.40 -14.39 -31.54
C ILE A 199 29.27 -15.59 -32.47
N SER A 200 30.20 -16.53 -32.37
CA SER A 200 30.26 -17.70 -33.25
C SER A 200 29.11 -18.69 -33.04
N GLU A 201 28.49 -18.69 -31.86
CA GLU A 201 27.41 -19.62 -31.49
C GLU A 201 26.09 -19.37 -32.23
N LEU A 202 25.74 -18.10 -32.50
CA LEU A 202 24.54 -17.75 -33.27
C LEU A 202 24.71 -17.97 -34.79
N GLY A 203 25.96 -17.98 -35.27
CA GLY A 203 26.28 -17.93 -36.70
C GLY A 203 25.81 -16.64 -37.39
N LYS A 204 26.34 -16.35 -38.59
CA LYS A 204 26.01 -15.11 -39.34
C LYS A 204 24.51 -14.93 -39.60
N GLY A 205 23.77 -16.02 -39.79
CA GLY A 205 22.32 -15.99 -40.01
C GLY A 205 21.53 -15.63 -38.74
N GLY A 206 21.95 -16.14 -37.58
CA GLY A 206 21.31 -15.82 -36.30
C GLY A 206 21.54 -14.37 -35.89
N SER A 207 22.79 -13.88 -35.98
CA SER A 207 23.12 -12.49 -35.66
C SER A 207 22.41 -11.48 -36.57
N LEU A 208 22.22 -11.81 -37.87
CA LEU A 208 21.41 -11.01 -38.78
C LEU A 208 19.93 -10.97 -38.37
N GLY A 209 19.37 -12.12 -37.99
CA GLY A 209 17.99 -12.22 -37.53
C GLY A 209 17.72 -11.34 -36.31
N VAL A 210 18.63 -11.35 -35.33
CA VAL A 210 18.55 -10.51 -34.12
C VAL A 210 18.63 -9.02 -34.47
N LEU A 211 19.55 -8.61 -35.35
CA LEU A 211 19.68 -7.22 -35.78
C LEU A 211 18.43 -6.73 -36.53
N VAL A 212 17.87 -7.55 -37.43
CA VAL A 212 16.65 -7.22 -38.17
C VAL A 212 15.46 -7.07 -37.22
N PHE A 213 15.30 -7.99 -36.27
CA PHE A 213 14.23 -7.90 -35.27
C PHE A 213 14.34 -6.63 -34.43
N TYR A 214 15.55 -6.30 -33.96
CA TYR A 214 15.81 -5.06 -33.23
C TYR A 214 15.44 -3.81 -34.05
N ILE A 215 15.87 -3.71 -35.32
CA ILE A 215 15.55 -2.57 -36.19
C ILE A 215 14.04 -2.43 -36.41
N VAL A 216 13.34 -3.54 -36.68
CA VAL A 216 11.89 -3.54 -36.89
C VAL A 216 11.14 -3.13 -35.62
N ALA A 217 11.54 -3.67 -34.46
CA ALA A 217 10.94 -3.33 -33.18
C ALA A 217 11.15 -1.84 -32.83
N SER A 218 12.38 -1.32 -32.96
CA SER A 218 12.68 0.08 -32.69
C SER A 218 11.96 1.03 -33.67
N ALA A 219 11.88 0.67 -34.95
CA ALA A 219 11.15 1.47 -35.95
C ALA A 219 9.63 1.48 -35.67
N THR A 220 9.07 0.33 -35.27
CA THR A 220 7.64 0.22 -34.90
C THR A 220 7.33 1.05 -33.66
N ALA A 221 8.16 0.97 -32.62
CA ALA A 221 8.01 1.78 -31.41
C ALA A 221 8.08 3.29 -31.73
N THR A 222 9.04 3.70 -32.55
CA THR A 222 9.17 5.10 -32.99
C THR A 222 7.95 5.56 -33.80
N PHE A 223 7.45 4.72 -34.70
CA PHE A 223 6.26 5.01 -35.50
C PHE A 223 5.00 5.16 -34.65
N LEU A 224 4.79 4.29 -33.66
CA LEU A 224 3.65 4.38 -32.73
C LEU A 224 3.73 5.62 -31.82
N TYR A 225 4.93 6.10 -31.53
CA TYR A 225 5.16 7.28 -30.70
C TYR A 225 5.14 8.61 -31.47
N THR A 226 5.32 8.61 -32.79
CA THR A 226 5.34 9.85 -33.61
C THR A 226 4.00 10.65 -33.58
N PRO A 227 2.80 10.01 -33.55
CA PRO A 227 1.52 10.70 -33.39
C PRO A 227 1.33 11.41 -32.04
N SER A 228 1.91 10.91 -30.94
CA SER A 228 1.77 11.52 -29.61
C SER A 228 2.59 12.81 -29.48
N LEU A 229 3.76 12.89 -30.14
CA LEU A 229 4.60 14.08 -30.23
C LEU A 229 3.98 15.22 -31.07
N SER A 230 3.13 14.87 -32.04
CA SER A 230 2.56 15.83 -33.01
C SER A 230 1.14 16.29 -32.67
N ARG A 231 0.50 15.69 -31.66
CA ARG A 231 -0.85 16.03 -31.15
C ARG A 231 -1.08 17.54 -30.95
N PRO A 232 -0.17 18.31 -30.31
CA PRO A 232 -0.37 19.75 -30.09
C PRO A 232 -0.37 20.57 -31.38
N ILE A 233 0.30 20.09 -32.43
CA ILE A 233 0.42 20.74 -33.74
C ILE A 233 -0.82 20.41 -34.59
N TYR A 234 -1.29 19.16 -34.55
CA TYR A 234 -2.49 18.71 -35.26
C TYR A 234 -3.77 19.38 -34.70
N ASP A 235 -3.88 19.56 -33.38
CA ASP A 235 -5.06 20.19 -32.78
C ASP A 235 -5.09 21.72 -32.96
N LYS A 236 -3.93 22.39 -33.04
CA LYS A 236 -3.83 23.83 -33.38
C LYS A 236 -4.15 24.14 -34.86
N ALA A 237 -4.09 23.14 -35.75
CA ALA A 237 -4.35 23.32 -37.18
C ALA A 237 -5.84 23.21 -37.57
N ARG A 238 -6.76 22.90 -36.64
CA ARG A 238 -8.20 22.96 -36.91
C ARG A 238 -8.70 24.41 -36.89
N PRO A 239 -9.39 24.90 -37.94
CA PRO A 239 -10.04 26.20 -37.90
C PRO A 239 -11.10 26.18 -36.80
N THR A 240 -10.98 27.05 -35.81
CA THR A 240 -12.01 27.24 -34.79
C THR A 240 -13.21 27.93 -35.43
N HIS A 241 -14.32 27.19 -35.60
CA HIS A 241 -15.62 27.85 -35.82
C HIS A 241 -15.98 28.67 -34.57
N PRO A 242 -16.49 29.91 -34.71
CA PRO A 242 -16.82 30.74 -33.57
C PRO A 242 -18.00 30.12 -32.82
N ARG A 243 -17.72 29.46 -31.69
CA ARG A 243 -18.75 29.03 -30.75
C ARG A 243 -19.25 30.25 -29.98
N ALA A 244 -20.49 30.63 -30.23
CA ALA A 244 -21.23 31.59 -29.42
C ALA A 244 -21.22 31.16 -27.95
N LYS A 245 -20.69 32.03 -27.07
CA LYS A 245 -20.80 31.89 -25.62
C LYS A 245 -22.26 32.10 -25.22
N HIS A 246 -22.99 31.03 -24.95
CA HIS A 246 -24.17 31.09 -24.09
C HIS A 246 -23.83 30.45 -22.74
N PRO A 247 -24.11 31.14 -21.62
CA PRO A 247 -23.96 30.53 -20.31
C PRO A 247 -25.12 29.56 -20.10
N ARG A 248 -24.88 28.25 -20.25
CA ARG A 248 -25.83 27.23 -19.83
C ARG A 248 -25.35 26.54 -18.56
N ARG A 249 -26.01 26.96 -17.49
CA ARG A 249 -26.35 26.20 -16.29
C ARG A 249 -26.80 24.77 -16.70
N ILE A 250 -26.16 23.74 -16.15
CA ILE A 250 -26.54 22.32 -16.27
C ILE A 250 -26.26 21.76 -14.86
N THR A 251 -27.20 21.63 -13.91
CA THR A 251 -28.40 20.77 -13.82
C THR A 251 -28.24 19.38 -14.43
N SER A 252 -28.10 18.41 -13.55
CA SER A 252 -28.27 16.96 -13.74
C SER A 252 -29.28 16.57 -14.83
N LYS A 253 -28.90 15.67 -15.74
CA LYS A 253 -29.61 14.41 -15.98
C LYS A 253 -28.91 13.53 -17.02
N MET A 254 -28.88 12.24 -16.68
CA MET A 254 -28.46 11.07 -17.44
C MET A 254 -29.37 10.79 -18.65
N SER A 255 -28.79 10.32 -19.76
CA SER A 255 -29.33 9.34 -20.73
C SER A 255 -28.26 9.14 -21.82
N ASP A 256 -27.51 8.04 -21.84
CA ASP A 256 -27.81 6.72 -22.43
C ASP A 256 -27.54 6.63 -23.96
N MET A 257 -26.88 5.52 -24.33
CA MET A 257 -26.43 5.03 -25.66
C MET A 257 -25.29 5.81 -26.34
N GLY A 258 -24.20 5.20 -26.81
CA GLY A 258 -23.77 3.81 -26.91
C GLY A 258 -22.52 3.75 -27.82
N ASP A 259 -21.69 2.73 -27.60
CA ASP A 259 -20.59 2.22 -28.44
C ASP A 259 -19.47 3.17 -28.91
N ASP A 260 -18.22 2.88 -28.47
CA ASP A 260 -17.30 2.14 -29.35
C ASP A 260 -16.02 1.75 -28.57
N HIS A 261 -15.79 0.43 -28.54
CA HIS A 261 -14.51 -0.30 -28.49
C HIS A 261 -13.24 0.39 -27.96
N ASP A 262 -12.71 -0.13 -26.84
CA ASP A 262 -11.26 -0.29 -26.71
C ASP A 262 -10.92 -1.62 -26.01
N MET A 263 -10.01 -2.36 -26.64
CA MET A 263 -9.57 -3.71 -26.29
C MET A 263 -8.34 -3.59 -25.40
N GLY A 264 -8.52 -3.65 -24.08
CA GLY A 264 -7.43 -3.73 -23.12
C GLY A 264 -7.13 -5.18 -22.75
N ALA A 265 -6.10 -5.76 -23.36
CA ALA A 265 -5.49 -7.01 -22.89
C ALA A 265 -4.80 -6.74 -21.55
N HIS A 266 -5.28 -7.38 -20.48
CA HIS A 266 -4.59 -7.44 -19.19
C HIS A 266 -3.70 -8.70 -19.21
N GLU A 267 -2.39 -8.50 -19.25
CA GLU A 267 -1.42 -9.53 -18.89
C GLU A 267 -1.38 -9.66 -17.35
N ASP A 268 -1.47 -10.90 -16.89
CA ASP A 268 -1.30 -11.31 -15.50
C ASP A 268 0.14 -11.02 -15.05
N ALA A 269 0.34 -10.04 -14.16
CA ALA A 269 1.61 -9.83 -13.49
C ALA A 269 1.56 -10.48 -12.09
N PHE A 270 2.12 -11.69 -12.03
CA PHE A 270 2.56 -12.33 -10.80
C PHE A 270 3.75 -11.53 -10.25
N ASP A 271 3.58 -10.84 -9.11
CA ASP A 271 4.68 -10.29 -8.33
C ASP A 271 5.25 -11.42 -7.45
N ASP A 272 6.04 -12.30 -8.07
CA ASP A 272 7.11 -13.03 -7.43
C ASP A 272 8.39 -12.27 -7.75
N ASP A 273 8.99 -11.57 -6.77
CA ASP A 273 10.41 -11.20 -6.74
C ASP A 273 10.76 -10.52 -5.40
N GLU A 274 11.03 -11.32 -4.35
CA GLU A 274 12.15 -10.96 -3.46
C GLU A 274 13.41 -11.57 -4.09
N ALA A 275 14.09 -10.75 -4.89
CA ALA A 275 15.42 -11.05 -5.39
C ALA A 275 16.39 -11.22 -4.21
N PHE A 276 16.86 -12.46 -4.00
CA PHE A 276 17.98 -12.75 -3.12
C PHE A 276 19.26 -12.22 -3.78
N ASP A 277 19.90 -11.26 -3.13
CA ASP A 277 21.22 -10.76 -3.47
C ASP A 277 22.25 -11.89 -3.27
N TYR A 278 22.81 -12.40 -4.36
CA TYR A 278 23.91 -13.36 -4.35
C TYR A 278 25.22 -12.58 -4.18
N ASP A 279 25.59 -12.32 -2.93
CA ASP A 279 26.98 -12.01 -2.62
C ASP A 279 27.84 -13.24 -2.93
N GLU A 280 28.91 -12.98 -3.68
CA GLU A 280 29.98 -13.86 -4.15
C GLU A 280 30.46 -14.83 -3.05
N PHE A 281 30.40 -16.14 -3.33
CA PHE A 281 30.98 -17.17 -2.47
C PHE A 281 32.50 -16.99 -2.42
N PRO A 282 33.14 -17.01 -1.23
CA PRO A 282 34.58 -17.21 -1.16
C PRO A 282 34.91 -18.64 -1.60
N GLU A 283 35.82 -18.79 -2.56
CA GLU A 283 36.49 -20.07 -2.80
C GLU A 283 37.32 -20.41 -1.56
N GLU A 284 36.94 -21.45 -0.82
CA GLU A 284 37.78 -22.06 0.22
C GLU A 284 38.41 -23.37 -0.32
N ASP A 285 39.73 -23.42 -0.24
CA ASP A 285 40.60 -24.51 -0.68
C ASP A 285 40.16 -25.88 -0.15
N GLU A 286 39.94 -26.84 -1.07
CA GLU A 286 39.78 -28.25 -0.75
C GLU A 286 41.06 -28.80 -0.08
N LYS A 287 40.99 -29.07 1.22
CA LYS A 287 41.83 -30.08 1.85
C LYS A 287 41.04 -31.38 1.99
N LYS A 288 41.45 -32.38 1.22
CA LYS A 288 41.08 -33.78 1.43
C LYS A 288 41.73 -34.27 2.71
N ASP A 289 40.91 -34.49 3.73
CA ASP A 289 41.22 -35.45 4.79
C ASP A 289 40.28 -36.65 4.58
N ASP A 290 40.85 -37.75 4.11
CA ASP A 290 40.20 -39.05 3.96
C ASP A 290 39.97 -39.64 5.36
N GLU A 291 38.74 -39.66 5.88
CA GLU A 291 38.37 -40.51 7.04
C GLU A 291 36.83 -40.73 7.17
N GLU A 292 36.44 -42.01 7.11
CA GLU A 292 35.17 -42.67 7.49
C GLU A 292 33.86 -42.46 6.67
N ASP A 293 33.44 -43.55 5.99
CA ASP A 293 32.22 -43.82 5.19
C ASP A 293 30.86 -43.64 5.94
N GLY A 294 30.59 -42.48 6.54
CA GLY A 294 29.33 -42.26 7.28
C GLY A 294 28.76 -40.84 7.33
N GLU A 295 29.45 -39.83 6.78
CA GLU A 295 29.12 -38.41 7.02
C GLU A 295 28.48 -37.66 5.83
N GLU A 296 28.11 -38.31 4.73
CA GLU A 296 27.55 -37.63 3.53
C GLU A 296 26.18 -36.94 3.76
N ASN A 297 25.48 -37.25 4.85
CA ASN A 297 24.16 -36.68 5.17
C ASN A 297 24.17 -35.65 6.31
N ILE A 298 25.35 -35.20 6.75
CA ILE A 298 25.49 -34.26 7.88
C ILE A 298 25.88 -32.87 7.38
N ILE A 299 25.09 -31.86 7.76
CA ILE A 299 25.34 -30.45 7.48
C ILE A 299 25.81 -29.77 8.76
N ASN A 300 27.07 -29.38 8.80
CA ASN A 300 27.63 -28.60 9.90
C ASN A 300 27.14 -27.15 9.84
N ALA A 301 26.56 -26.66 10.93
CA ALA A 301 26.08 -25.30 11.08
C ALA A 301 26.90 -24.55 12.16
N GLY A 302 27.40 -23.35 11.84
CA GLY A 302 28.18 -22.51 12.76
C GLY A 302 29.51 -22.02 12.19
N ASP A 303 30.30 -21.33 13.03
CA ASP A 303 31.64 -20.82 12.70
C ASP A 303 32.63 -22.00 12.47
N PRO A 304 33.25 -22.13 11.27
CA PRO A 304 34.24 -23.17 10.96
C PRO A 304 35.41 -23.22 11.96
N SER A 305 35.73 -22.09 12.60
CA SER A 305 36.80 -21.97 13.60
C SER A 305 36.49 -22.75 14.89
N ALA A 306 35.22 -22.86 15.27
CA ALA A 306 34.80 -23.60 16.47
C ALA A 306 34.91 -25.12 16.28
N ALA A 307 34.57 -25.62 15.08
CA ALA A 307 34.73 -27.04 14.72
C ALA A 307 36.22 -27.46 14.68
N ALA A 308 37.09 -26.60 14.14
CA ALA A 308 38.54 -26.86 14.08
C ALA A 308 39.24 -26.76 15.45
N ALA A 309 38.69 -25.96 16.39
CA ALA A 309 39.23 -25.82 17.75
C ALA A 309 38.93 -27.04 18.63
N ALA A 310 37.79 -27.71 18.42
CA ALA A 310 37.37 -28.91 19.16
C ALA A 310 38.32 -30.11 18.97
N ALA A 311 38.88 -30.27 17.76
CA ALA A 311 39.79 -31.37 17.42
C ALA A 311 41.19 -31.25 18.04
N LYS A 312 41.60 -30.06 18.53
CA LYS A 312 42.98 -29.81 19.00
C LYS A 312 43.19 -29.88 20.50
N ASN A 313 42.14 -29.92 21.33
CA ASN A 313 42.26 -29.80 22.79
C ASN A 313 41.47 -30.83 23.62
N SER A 314 40.94 -31.88 23.01
CA SER A 314 40.07 -32.87 23.66
C SER A 314 40.74 -34.26 23.73
N THR A 315 40.80 -34.85 24.92
CA THR A 315 41.19 -36.26 25.12
C THR A 315 40.01 -37.24 24.97
N LEU A 316 38.84 -36.75 24.55
CA LEU A 316 37.61 -37.52 24.36
C LEU A 316 37.40 -37.83 22.88
N SER A 317 36.82 -38.99 22.56
CA SER A 317 36.55 -39.36 21.17
C SER A 317 35.42 -38.50 20.58
N HIS A 318 35.40 -38.25 19.27
CA HIS A 318 34.39 -37.43 18.59
C HIS A 318 32.94 -37.94 18.82
N LYS A 319 32.75 -39.23 19.11
CA LYS A 319 31.44 -39.81 19.48
C LYS A 319 31.02 -39.48 20.92
N ASP A 320 31.98 -39.23 21.81
CA ASP A 320 31.73 -38.91 23.22
C ASP A 320 31.36 -37.42 23.42
N MET A 321 31.49 -36.60 22.37
CA MET A 321 31.17 -35.17 22.36
C MET A 321 29.75 -34.86 21.86
N LYS A 322 28.98 -35.88 21.47
CA LYS A 322 27.57 -35.72 21.09
C LYS A 322 26.71 -35.54 22.33
N ILE A 323 25.96 -34.45 22.38
CA ILE A 323 24.95 -34.23 23.41
C ILE A 323 23.76 -35.17 23.15
N PRO A 324 23.31 -35.96 24.14
CA PRO A 324 22.13 -36.80 24.01
C PRO A 324 20.88 -36.03 23.59
N ASP A 325 19.98 -36.67 22.85
CA ASP A 325 18.82 -36.02 22.23
C ASP A 325 17.86 -35.36 23.24
N ASP A 326 17.79 -35.88 24.45
CA ASP A 326 16.99 -35.38 25.58
C ASP A 326 17.65 -34.21 26.34
N GLN A 327 18.92 -33.93 26.06
CA GLN A 327 19.73 -32.90 26.73
C GLN A 327 20.15 -31.77 25.78
N ARG A 328 19.60 -31.75 24.55
CA ARG A 328 19.85 -30.69 23.57
C ARG A 328 19.35 -29.34 24.11
N THR A 329 20.16 -28.32 23.93
CA THR A 329 19.94 -26.95 24.39
C THR A 329 19.64 -25.98 23.26
N THR A 330 20.06 -26.29 22.02
CA THR A 330 19.75 -25.44 20.86
C THR A 330 18.29 -25.57 20.45
N THR A 331 17.75 -24.52 19.84
CA THR A 331 16.33 -24.45 19.52
C THR A 331 15.95 -25.44 18.39
N PRO A 332 14.81 -26.13 18.45
CA PRO A 332 14.36 -27.09 17.43
C PRO A 332 13.82 -26.40 16.15
N TYR A 333 14.39 -25.26 15.76
CA TYR A 333 14.02 -24.49 14.58
C TYR A 333 15.16 -24.44 13.58
N MET A 334 14.87 -24.70 12.31
CA MET A 334 15.81 -24.55 11.20
C MET A 334 16.02 -23.05 10.89
N THR A 335 17.27 -22.59 10.91
CA THR A 335 17.63 -21.21 10.54
C THR A 335 17.61 -21.01 9.03
N LYS A 336 17.55 -19.75 8.57
CA LYS A 336 17.61 -19.42 7.13
C LYS A 336 18.89 -19.92 6.45
N TYR A 337 20.01 -19.93 7.17
CA TYR A 337 21.31 -20.40 6.67
C TYR A 337 21.37 -21.93 6.58
N GLU A 338 20.86 -22.61 7.60
CA GLU A 338 20.72 -24.08 7.58
C GLU A 338 19.77 -24.51 6.46
N LYS A 339 18.63 -23.83 6.30
CA LYS A 339 17.67 -24.10 5.23
C LYS A 339 18.30 -23.93 3.85
N ALA A 340 19.04 -22.85 3.62
CA ALA A 340 19.74 -22.63 2.35
C ALA A 340 20.77 -23.73 2.07
N ARG A 341 21.55 -24.15 3.09
CA ARG A 341 22.55 -25.21 2.96
C ARG A 341 21.92 -26.59 2.72
N ILE A 342 20.83 -26.91 3.41
CA ILE A 342 20.05 -28.14 3.21
C ILE A 342 19.50 -28.22 1.79
N LEU A 343 18.88 -27.14 1.30
CA LEU A 343 18.33 -27.09 -0.05
C LEU A 343 19.44 -27.18 -1.12
N GLY A 344 20.56 -26.47 -0.92
CA GLY A 344 21.72 -26.54 -1.83
C GLY A 344 22.35 -27.92 -1.89
N THR A 345 22.63 -28.53 -0.73
CA THR A 345 23.19 -29.89 -0.67
C THR A 345 22.22 -30.91 -1.26
N ARG A 346 20.92 -30.80 -0.98
CA ARG A 346 19.94 -31.75 -1.50
C ARG A 346 19.71 -31.60 -3.01
N ALA A 347 19.67 -30.37 -3.52
CA ALA A 347 19.59 -30.10 -4.96
C ALA A 347 20.82 -30.67 -5.71
N LEU A 348 22.01 -30.55 -5.12
CA LEU A 348 23.24 -31.14 -5.66
C LEU A 348 23.18 -32.68 -5.66
N GLN A 349 22.70 -33.30 -4.59
CA GLN A 349 22.50 -34.75 -4.56
C GLN A 349 21.55 -35.21 -5.67
N ILE A 350 20.41 -34.50 -5.86
CA ILE A 350 19.43 -34.81 -6.92
C ILE A 350 20.05 -34.63 -8.32
N SER A 351 20.87 -33.60 -8.53
CA SER A 351 21.57 -33.39 -9.80
C SER A 351 22.64 -34.46 -10.08
N MET A 352 23.16 -35.09 -9.03
CA MET A 352 24.04 -36.26 -9.09
C MET A 352 23.28 -37.60 -9.14
N ASN A 353 22.01 -37.58 -9.59
CA ASN A 353 21.14 -38.75 -9.73
C ASN A 353 20.75 -39.43 -8.39
N ALA A 354 20.76 -38.73 -7.26
CA ALA A 354 20.21 -39.28 -6.01
C ALA A 354 18.70 -39.55 -6.15
N PRO A 355 18.17 -40.59 -5.47
CA PRO A 355 16.74 -40.91 -5.52
C PRO A 355 15.88 -39.75 -4.98
N VAL A 356 14.84 -39.40 -5.74
CA VAL A 356 13.82 -38.43 -5.32
C VAL A 356 12.79 -39.13 -4.43
N LEU A 357 12.42 -38.48 -3.33
CA LEU A 357 11.60 -39.05 -2.25
C LEU A 357 10.13 -38.56 -2.29
N VAL A 358 9.79 -37.70 -3.24
CA VAL A 358 8.44 -37.15 -3.50
C VAL A 358 7.96 -37.49 -4.90
N ASP A 359 6.64 -37.52 -5.10
CA ASP A 359 6.06 -37.73 -6.42
C ASP A 359 6.25 -36.47 -7.29
N LEU A 360 6.75 -36.65 -8.50
CA LEU A 360 6.99 -35.57 -9.47
C LEU A 360 5.72 -35.32 -10.28
N GLU A 361 5.21 -34.10 -10.26
CA GLU A 361 4.04 -33.60 -11.00
C GLU A 361 4.48 -32.71 -12.18
N GLY A 362 5.65 -32.99 -12.76
CA GLY A 362 6.21 -32.27 -13.90
C GLY A 362 7.43 -31.39 -13.57
N GLU A 363 7.91 -31.38 -12.33
CA GLU A 363 9.12 -30.65 -11.95
C GLU A 363 10.39 -31.33 -12.49
N THR A 364 11.25 -30.57 -13.18
CA THR A 364 12.53 -31.04 -13.74
C THR A 364 13.76 -30.42 -13.08
N ASP A 365 13.58 -29.35 -12.31
CA ASP A 365 14.67 -28.64 -11.64
C ASP A 365 15.03 -29.30 -10.29
N PRO A 366 16.29 -29.72 -10.07
CA PRO A 366 16.74 -30.32 -8.81
C PRO A 366 16.45 -29.47 -7.57
N LEU A 367 16.50 -28.13 -7.67
CA LEU A 367 16.22 -27.26 -6.54
C LEU A 367 14.73 -27.23 -6.20
N GLN A 368 13.85 -27.13 -7.18
CA GLN A 368 12.40 -27.25 -6.96
C GLN A 368 12.01 -28.59 -6.33
N ILE A 369 12.65 -29.68 -6.76
CA ILE A 369 12.44 -31.01 -6.18
C ILE A 369 12.91 -31.05 -4.73
N ALA A 370 14.09 -30.50 -4.42
CA ALA A 370 14.59 -30.39 -3.04
C ALA A 370 13.66 -29.55 -2.14
N ILE A 371 13.11 -28.44 -2.66
CA ILE A 371 12.13 -27.62 -1.93
C ILE A 371 10.85 -28.42 -1.62
N LYS A 372 10.37 -29.22 -2.58
CA LYS A 372 9.21 -30.10 -2.41
C LYS A 372 9.49 -31.19 -1.38
N GLU A 373 10.67 -31.82 -1.43
CA GLU A 373 11.09 -32.81 -0.43
C GLU A 373 11.21 -32.20 0.98
N LEU A 374 11.68 -30.96 1.11
CA LEU A 374 11.73 -30.26 2.40
C LEU A 374 10.32 -29.99 2.94
N ARG A 375 9.39 -29.59 2.07
CA ARG A 375 7.99 -29.31 2.42
C ARG A 375 7.25 -30.55 2.90
N GLU A 376 7.49 -31.69 2.26
CA GLU A 376 6.93 -32.98 2.64
C GLU A 376 7.70 -33.67 3.79
N LYS A 377 8.73 -33.02 4.34
CA LYS A 377 9.60 -33.52 5.42
C LYS A 377 10.33 -34.82 5.09
N LYS A 378 10.68 -35.01 3.82
CA LYS A 378 11.33 -36.24 3.34
C LYS A 378 12.84 -36.10 3.11
N ILE A 379 13.44 -34.93 3.38
CA ILE A 379 14.88 -34.74 3.21
C ILE A 379 15.66 -35.56 4.25
N PRO A 380 16.58 -36.45 3.80
CA PRO A 380 17.33 -37.36 4.68
C PRO A 380 18.65 -36.72 5.18
N LEU A 381 18.62 -35.44 5.55
CA LEU A 381 19.82 -34.70 6.03
C LEU A 381 19.69 -34.36 7.52
N ILE A 382 20.83 -34.34 8.21
CA ILE A 382 20.97 -34.02 9.63
C ILE A 382 21.78 -32.74 9.76
N VAL A 383 21.33 -31.79 10.57
CA VAL A 383 22.08 -30.58 10.92
C VAL A 383 22.85 -30.81 12.20
N ARG A 384 24.18 -30.65 12.15
CA ARG A 384 25.05 -30.72 13.32
C ARG A 384 25.42 -29.32 13.77
N ARG A 385 25.10 -28.96 15.02
CA ARG A 385 25.42 -27.68 15.64
C ARG A 385 26.50 -27.83 16.68
N TYR A 386 27.59 -27.08 16.55
CA TYR A 386 28.69 -27.08 17.49
C TYR A 386 28.55 -25.98 18.54
N MET A 387 28.83 -26.33 19.79
CA MET A 387 28.88 -25.44 20.93
C MET A 387 30.30 -24.87 21.12
N PRO A 388 30.47 -23.72 21.80
CA PRO A 388 31.78 -23.11 22.01
C PRO A 388 32.79 -23.97 22.79
N ASP A 389 32.31 -24.97 23.54
CA ASP A 389 33.09 -25.93 24.29
C ASP A 389 33.47 -27.20 23.48
N GLY A 390 33.05 -27.27 22.21
CA GLY A 390 33.34 -28.35 21.27
C GLY A 390 32.32 -29.47 21.24
N TYR A 391 31.32 -29.50 22.14
CA TYR A 391 30.23 -30.46 22.08
C TYR A 391 29.28 -30.15 20.91
N TYR A 392 28.54 -31.14 20.41
CA TYR A 392 27.60 -30.92 19.32
C TYR A 392 26.24 -31.59 19.50
N GLU A 393 25.24 -31.00 18.85
CA GLU A 393 23.86 -31.50 18.78
C GLU A 393 23.51 -31.85 17.32
N ASP A 394 23.01 -33.06 17.09
CA ASP A 394 22.52 -33.48 15.77
C ASP A 394 21.00 -33.31 15.71
N TRP A 395 20.48 -32.64 14.69
CA TRP A 395 19.05 -32.42 14.49
C TRP A 395 18.62 -32.96 13.13
N THR A 396 17.59 -33.81 13.07
CA THR A 396 17.04 -34.22 11.77
C THR A 396 16.25 -33.09 11.13
N CYS A 397 16.20 -33.02 9.80
CA CYS A 397 15.34 -32.04 9.12
C CYS A 397 13.88 -32.18 9.56
N GLU A 398 13.38 -33.39 9.80
CA GLU A 398 12.01 -33.63 10.28
C GLU A 398 11.77 -33.04 11.68
N GLU A 399 12.69 -33.23 12.62
CA GLU A 399 12.61 -32.66 13.98
C GLU A 399 12.62 -31.14 13.97
N LEU A 400 13.39 -30.53 13.06
CA LEU A 400 13.41 -29.09 12.84
C LEU A 400 12.14 -28.56 12.14
N LEU A 401 11.27 -29.46 11.68
CA LEU A 401 10.04 -29.19 10.93
C LEU A 401 8.74 -29.67 11.65
N HIS A 402 8.80 -30.37 12.79
CA HIS A 402 7.62 -30.97 13.44
C HIS A 402 7.16 -30.27 14.73
N THR A 403 5.86 -29.96 14.75
CA THR A 403 5.03 -29.59 15.91
C THR A 403 4.31 -30.85 16.43
N ALA A 404 4.50 -31.26 17.69
CA ALA A 404 3.81 -32.42 18.28
C ALA A 404 3.26 -32.13 19.69
N ILE A 405 2.11 -32.74 19.99
CA ILE A 405 1.18 -32.49 21.11
C ILE A 405 1.24 -33.65 22.12
N VAL A 406 1.56 -33.43 23.42
CA VAL A 406 1.02 -34.13 24.63
C VAL A 406 1.30 -33.29 25.92
N PRO A 407 0.74 -33.57 27.12
CA PRO A 407 -0.12 -32.63 27.87
C PRO A 407 0.51 -32.06 29.16
N ARG A 408 0.05 -30.86 29.56
CA ARG A 408 0.24 -30.23 30.88
C ARG A 408 1.69 -30.28 31.42
N LEU A 409 2.48 -29.30 31.03
CA LEU A 409 3.05 -28.27 31.91
C LEU A 409 3.97 -27.37 31.05
N LEU A 410 3.77 -26.05 31.16
CA LEU A 410 4.65 -24.96 30.67
C LEU A 410 4.51 -24.53 29.19
N SER A 411 3.59 -23.59 28.97
CA SER A 411 3.69 -22.32 28.21
C SER A 411 4.73 -22.14 27.07
N ALA A 412 4.18 -21.71 25.91
CA ALA A 412 4.77 -21.01 24.74
C ALA A 412 5.60 -21.85 23.74
N THR A 413 5.05 -22.26 22.60
CA THR A 413 4.70 -21.34 21.51
C THR A 413 3.56 -21.92 20.66
N ALA A 414 2.38 -21.31 20.77
CA ALA A 414 1.26 -21.60 19.87
C ALA A 414 1.59 -21.10 18.46
N ILE A 415 1.20 -21.83 17.42
CA ILE A 415 1.15 -21.27 16.06
C ILE A 415 0.14 -20.11 16.12
N MET A 416 0.65 -18.89 16.09
CA MET A 416 -0.17 -17.67 16.09
C MET A 416 -1.05 -17.65 14.84
N ALA A 417 -2.32 -17.28 15.00
CA ALA A 417 -3.28 -17.07 13.93
C ALA A 417 -2.85 -15.89 13.06
N PHE A 418 -2.31 -14.87 13.71
CA PHE A 418 -1.99 -13.61 13.07
C PHE A 418 -0.53 -13.57 12.65
N THR A 419 -0.31 -13.11 11.43
CA THR A 419 0.98 -12.63 10.97
C THR A 419 1.12 -11.16 11.35
N THR A 420 2.11 -10.82 12.16
CA THR A 420 2.43 -9.43 12.50
C THR A 420 3.22 -8.79 11.36
N LYS A 421 2.60 -7.83 10.67
CA LYS A 421 3.22 -7.06 9.58
C LYS A 421 4.06 -5.90 10.10
N ALA A 422 3.64 -5.28 11.19
CA ALA A 422 4.40 -4.22 11.85
C ALA A 422 4.07 -4.13 13.34
N THR A 423 5.04 -3.70 14.14
CA THR A 423 4.88 -3.34 15.56
C THR A 423 5.36 -1.92 15.75
N ILE A 424 4.49 -1.03 16.21
CA ILE A 424 4.75 0.41 16.34
C ILE A 424 4.53 0.82 17.80
N ALA A 425 5.52 1.46 18.42
CA ALA A 425 5.35 2.03 19.76
C ALA A 425 4.42 3.25 19.70
N SER A 426 3.37 3.29 20.53
CA SER A 426 2.40 4.38 20.55
C SER A 426 1.83 4.60 21.96
N PHE A 427 1.97 5.83 22.48
CA PHE A 427 1.53 6.21 23.84
C PHE A 427 2.00 5.24 24.95
N GLY A 428 3.23 4.72 24.83
CA GLY A 428 3.82 3.75 25.75
C GLY A 428 3.31 2.30 25.60
N GLY A 429 2.33 2.08 24.72
CA GLY A 429 1.85 0.76 24.32
C GLY A 429 2.41 0.31 22.97
N GLN A 430 1.85 -0.76 22.42
CA GLN A 430 2.22 -1.35 21.13
C GLN A 430 1.01 -1.37 20.20
N LEU A 431 1.16 -0.81 19.01
CA LEU A 431 0.23 -0.96 17.91
C LEU A 431 0.74 -2.06 16.98
N LEU A 432 -0.02 -3.14 16.85
CA LEU A 432 0.29 -4.26 15.98
C LEU A 432 -0.55 -4.14 14.71
N LYS A 433 0.10 -4.10 13.54
CA LYS A 433 -0.57 -4.33 12.26
C LYS A 433 -0.54 -5.83 11.97
N LEU A 434 -1.70 -6.45 11.91
CA LEU A 434 -1.85 -7.90 11.83
C LEU A 434 -2.62 -8.29 10.56
N SER A 435 -2.32 -9.47 10.03
CA SER A 435 -3.10 -10.10 8.97
C SER A 435 -3.33 -11.58 9.26
N HIS A 436 -4.44 -12.15 8.79
CA HIS A 436 -4.65 -13.59 8.81
C HIS A 436 -5.55 -14.04 7.65
N ALA A 437 -5.43 -15.30 7.25
CA ALA A 437 -6.37 -15.92 6.34
C ALA A 437 -7.70 -16.17 7.08
N SER A 438 -8.79 -15.54 6.64
CA SER A 438 -10.13 -15.76 7.20
C SER A 438 -10.82 -16.90 6.46
N SER A 439 -11.28 -17.88 7.23
CA SER A 439 -12.15 -18.96 6.76
C SER A 439 -13.57 -18.49 6.47
N THR A 440 -14.04 -17.44 7.16
CA THR A 440 -15.38 -16.88 6.99
C THR A 440 -15.50 -16.06 5.70
N THR A 441 -14.53 -15.19 5.43
CA THR A 441 -14.53 -14.33 4.24
C THR A 441 -13.80 -14.96 3.06
N LYS A 442 -13.04 -16.04 3.29
CA LYS A 442 -12.19 -16.72 2.30
C LYS A 442 -11.17 -15.77 1.66
N THR A 443 -10.71 -14.77 2.41
CA THR A 443 -9.69 -13.80 2.00
C THR A 443 -8.70 -13.61 3.14
N ASP A 444 -7.52 -13.06 2.83
CA ASP A 444 -6.70 -12.46 3.87
C ASP A 444 -7.41 -11.21 4.42
N MET A 445 -7.47 -11.10 5.74
CA MET A 445 -8.08 -10.00 6.46
C MET A 445 -7.01 -9.26 7.25
N ALA A 446 -7.01 -7.93 7.13
CA ALA A 446 -6.16 -7.05 7.89
C ALA A 446 -6.89 -6.49 9.13
N LEU A 447 -6.13 -6.26 10.20
CA LEU A 447 -6.61 -5.56 11.39
C LEU A 447 -5.44 -4.89 12.11
N ASN A 448 -5.76 -3.84 12.86
CA ASN A 448 -4.82 -3.24 13.79
C ASN A 448 -5.26 -3.51 15.22
N LEU A 449 -4.31 -3.88 16.07
CA LEU A 449 -4.53 -4.15 17.50
C LEU A 449 -3.62 -3.25 18.33
N TYR A 450 -4.20 -2.34 19.09
CA TYR A 450 -3.49 -1.53 20.07
C TYR A 450 -3.52 -2.22 21.44
N LEU A 451 -2.33 -2.50 21.98
CA LEU A 451 -2.09 -3.03 23.31
C LEU A 451 -1.56 -1.91 24.22
N PRO A 452 -2.29 -1.48 25.26
CA PRO A 452 -1.84 -0.43 26.18
C PRO A 452 -0.68 -0.93 27.04
N PRO A 453 0.11 -0.03 27.66
CA PRO A 453 1.24 -0.43 28.52
C PRO A 453 0.84 -1.39 29.67
N SER A 454 -0.38 -1.25 30.20
CA SER A 454 -0.92 -2.11 31.26
C SER A 454 -1.09 -3.57 30.84
N SER A 455 -1.28 -3.84 29.55
CA SER A 455 -1.45 -5.21 29.02
C SER A 455 -0.22 -6.10 29.23
N ALA A 456 0.96 -5.52 29.44
CA ALA A 456 2.18 -6.29 29.72
C ALA A 456 2.19 -6.90 31.13
N LYS A 457 1.31 -6.44 32.04
CA LYS A 457 1.24 -6.92 33.43
C LYS A 457 0.08 -7.87 33.67
N SER A 458 -1.08 -7.60 33.07
CA SER A 458 -2.26 -8.43 33.19
C SER A 458 -3.22 -8.19 32.02
N PRO A 459 -4.12 -9.15 31.72
CA PRO A 459 -5.13 -8.98 30.68
C PRO A 459 -5.99 -7.72 30.86
N VAL A 460 -6.09 -6.93 29.79
CA VAL A 460 -6.87 -5.68 29.76
C VAL A 460 -8.19 -5.87 29.00
N PRO A 461 -9.25 -5.11 29.31
CA PRO A 461 -10.48 -5.18 28.55
C PRO A 461 -10.29 -4.68 27.10
N LEU A 462 -11.21 -5.05 26.22
CA LEU A 462 -11.16 -4.77 24.79
C LEU A 462 -12.25 -3.78 24.35
N LEU A 463 -11.87 -2.81 23.53
CA LEU A 463 -12.78 -1.96 22.77
C LEU A 463 -12.62 -2.25 21.28
N ILE A 464 -13.67 -2.75 20.64
CA ILE A 464 -13.69 -2.95 19.19
C ILE A 464 -14.16 -1.66 18.53
N TYR A 465 -13.40 -1.14 17.57
CA TYR A 465 -13.76 0.03 16.77
C TYR A 465 -14.06 -0.42 15.33
N LEU A 466 -15.28 -0.17 14.85
CA LEU A 466 -15.69 -0.43 13.47
C LEU A 466 -15.63 0.85 12.63
N SER A 467 -14.95 0.80 11.50
CA SER A 467 -14.75 1.94 10.59
C SER A 467 -15.91 2.15 9.60
N GLY A 468 -15.96 3.32 8.99
CA GLY A 468 -17.00 3.69 8.00
C GLY A 468 -16.74 3.17 6.59
N LEU A 469 -17.57 3.61 5.64
CA LEU A 469 -17.35 3.38 4.21
C LEU A 469 -15.94 3.81 3.78
N THR A 470 -15.39 3.14 2.76
CA THR A 470 -14.08 3.42 2.13
C THR A 470 -12.87 3.27 3.04
N CYS A 471 -13.04 2.85 4.30
CA CYS A 471 -11.95 2.77 5.27
C CYS A 471 -11.25 1.40 5.26
N THR A 472 -10.01 1.39 5.73
CA THR A 472 -9.24 0.20 6.12
C THR A 472 -8.98 0.26 7.64
N PRO A 473 -8.26 -0.72 8.25
CA PRO A 473 -7.82 -0.62 9.65
C PRO A 473 -7.02 0.65 9.96
N ASP A 474 -6.37 1.25 8.96
CA ASP A 474 -5.42 2.34 9.15
C ASP A 474 -6.09 3.70 9.37
N ASN A 475 -7.26 3.96 8.77
CA ASN A 475 -7.93 5.27 8.87
C ASN A 475 -8.14 5.72 10.32
N ALA A 476 -8.82 4.89 11.12
CA ALA A 476 -9.06 5.18 12.52
C ALA A 476 -7.79 5.09 13.34
N THR A 477 -6.90 4.15 13.02
CA THR A 477 -5.60 4.01 13.69
C THR A 477 -4.78 5.29 13.60
N GLU A 478 -4.76 5.94 12.44
CA GLU A 478 -3.90 7.10 12.19
C GLU A 478 -4.57 8.43 12.53
N LYS A 479 -5.91 8.51 12.43
CA LYS A 479 -6.63 9.80 12.45
C LYS A 479 -7.53 10.00 13.66
N SER A 480 -7.90 8.93 14.38
CA SER A 480 -8.81 9.04 15.53
C SER A 480 -8.12 9.44 16.83
N PHE A 481 -6.81 9.18 16.96
CA PHE A 481 -6.05 9.33 18.21
C PHE A 481 -6.62 8.55 19.41
N ILE A 482 -7.44 7.52 19.16
CA ILE A 482 -8.12 6.72 20.20
C ILE A 482 -7.13 6.02 21.16
N GLN A 483 -5.92 5.72 20.68
CA GLN A 483 -4.87 5.05 21.46
C GLN A 483 -4.45 5.90 22.67
N SER A 484 -4.51 7.23 22.57
CA SER A 484 -4.09 8.12 23.66
C SER A 484 -4.91 7.90 24.94
N THR A 485 -6.23 7.82 24.80
CA THR A 485 -7.14 7.62 25.93
C THR A 485 -7.21 6.15 26.32
N ALA A 486 -7.15 5.24 25.33
CA ALA A 486 -7.08 3.81 25.60
C ALA A 486 -5.85 3.44 26.43
N ALA A 487 -4.69 4.05 26.16
CA ALA A 487 -3.47 3.90 26.96
C ALA A 487 -3.69 4.33 28.41
N ALA A 488 -4.29 5.52 28.61
CA ALA A 488 -4.55 6.07 29.94
C ALA A 488 -5.56 5.25 30.75
N ARG A 489 -6.56 4.65 30.09
CA ARG A 489 -7.56 3.77 30.70
C ARG A 489 -7.16 2.31 30.79
N GLY A 490 -6.04 1.93 30.17
CA GLY A 490 -5.60 0.55 30.10
C GLY A 490 -6.57 -0.35 29.34
N ILE A 491 -7.04 0.09 28.17
CA ILE A 491 -7.98 -0.62 27.29
C ILE A 491 -7.25 -1.00 26.00
N ALA A 492 -7.37 -2.24 25.55
CA ALA A 492 -6.93 -2.65 24.21
C ALA A 492 -7.93 -2.18 23.16
N VAL A 493 -7.46 -1.79 21.96
CA VAL A 493 -8.34 -1.35 20.87
C VAL A 493 -8.12 -2.22 19.64
N LEU A 494 -9.19 -2.85 19.17
CA LEU A 494 -9.21 -3.65 17.93
C LEU A 494 -9.85 -2.85 16.81
N LEU A 495 -9.17 -2.75 15.67
CA LEU A 495 -9.64 -2.04 14.47
C LEU A 495 -9.57 -3.00 13.26
N PRO A 496 -10.62 -3.79 12.98
CA PRO A 496 -10.66 -4.69 11.83
C PRO A 496 -10.93 -3.93 10.53
N ASP A 497 -10.64 -4.59 9.39
CA ASP A 497 -11.04 -4.08 8.08
C ASP A 497 -12.57 -4.07 7.92
N THR A 498 -13.06 -3.29 6.95
CA THR A 498 -14.47 -3.00 6.73
C THR A 498 -15.14 -3.94 5.75
N SER A 499 -14.37 -4.72 4.99
CA SER A 499 -14.86 -5.76 4.08
C SER A 499 -13.75 -6.79 3.78
N PRO A 500 -14.08 -7.93 3.17
CA PRO A 500 -13.10 -8.73 2.44
C PRO A 500 -12.42 -7.89 1.34
N ARG A 501 -11.18 -8.23 1.00
CA ARG A 501 -10.35 -7.50 0.01
C ARG A 501 -9.87 -8.42 -1.10
N GLY A 502 -9.59 -7.84 -2.27
CA GLY A 502 -8.94 -8.56 -3.37
C GLY A 502 -9.83 -9.63 -4.01
N LEU A 503 -11.15 -9.45 -3.93
CA LEU A 503 -12.12 -10.30 -4.61
C LEU A 503 -12.41 -9.72 -5.99
N ASP A 504 -12.20 -10.51 -7.04
CA ASP A 504 -12.54 -10.14 -8.42
C ASP A 504 -14.06 -10.28 -8.68
N ILE A 505 -14.86 -9.52 -7.92
CA ILE A 505 -16.31 -9.46 -8.06
C ILE A 505 -16.65 -8.27 -8.95
N ALA A 506 -17.21 -8.55 -10.13
CA ALA A 506 -17.67 -7.52 -11.05
C ALA A 506 -18.61 -6.51 -10.36
N GLY A 507 -18.27 -5.23 -10.45
CA GLY A 507 -19.04 -4.13 -9.87
C GLY A 507 -18.81 -3.87 -8.38
N ALA A 508 -17.99 -4.67 -7.68
CA ALA A 508 -17.69 -4.45 -6.27
C ALA A 508 -16.84 -3.21 -5.98
N ASN A 509 -16.20 -2.64 -7.00
CA ASN A 509 -15.36 -1.44 -6.89
C ASN A 509 -15.93 -0.23 -7.67
N ASP A 510 -17.12 -0.35 -8.26
CA ASP A 510 -17.71 0.68 -9.12
C ASP A 510 -18.26 1.88 -8.33
N ALA A 511 -18.62 1.67 -7.06
CA ALA A 511 -19.22 2.68 -6.21
C ALA A 511 -18.67 2.62 -4.78
N TYR A 512 -18.41 3.78 -4.18
CA TYR A 512 -17.83 3.88 -2.83
C TYR A 512 -18.74 3.38 -1.70
N ASP A 513 -20.05 3.25 -1.97
CA ASP A 513 -21.11 2.91 -1.01
C ASP A 513 -21.62 1.47 -1.17
N PHE A 514 -20.95 0.63 -1.96
CA PHE A 514 -21.29 -0.79 -2.14
C PHE A 514 -20.07 -1.61 -2.57
N GLY A 515 -19.93 -2.83 -2.04
CA GLY A 515 -18.82 -3.72 -2.36
C GLY A 515 -17.62 -3.50 -1.43
N GLU A 516 -16.42 -3.38 -2.01
CA GLU A 516 -15.19 -3.30 -1.23
C GLU A 516 -15.18 -2.03 -0.36
N ALA A 517 -14.74 -2.16 0.89
CA ALA A 517 -14.86 -1.17 1.96
C ALA A 517 -16.30 -0.74 2.32
N ALA A 518 -17.32 -1.52 1.94
CA ALA A 518 -18.72 -1.17 2.12
C ALA A 518 -19.61 -2.38 2.49
N SER A 519 -19.14 -3.26 3.38
CA SER A 519 -19.85 -4.50 3.73
C SER A 519 -21.15 -4.32 4.54
N PHE A 520 -21.36 -3.15 5.14
CA PHE A 520 -22.41 -2.89 6.13
C PHE A 520 -22.41 -3.82 7.36
N TYR A 521 -21.33 -4.57 7.60
CA TYR A 521 -21.19 -5.47 8.75
C TYR A 521 -22.31 -6.51 8.86
N ILE A 522 -22.79 -7.00 7.72
CA ILE A 522 -23.79 -8.06 7.61
C ILE A 522 -23.21 -9.33 6.99
N ASP A 523 -23.97 -10.41 7.07
CA ASP A 523 -23.75 -11.60 6.25
C ASP A 523 -24.64 -11.51 5.01
N ALA A 524 -24.02 -11.30 3.84
CA ALA A 524 -24.71 -11.24 2.56
C ALA A 524 -25.36 -12.59 2.22
N GLN A 525 -26.52 -12.53 1.56
CA GLN A 525 -27.32 -13.68 1.13
C GLN A 525 -27.39 -13.78 -0.40
N LYS A 526 -27.14 -12.69 -1.13
CA LYS A 526 -27.15 -12.64 -2.58
C LYS A 526 -25.77 -12.93 -3.16
N ALA A 527 -25.74 -13.82 -4.16
CA ALA A 527 -24.58 -13.98 -5.02
C ALA A 527 -24.32 -12.67 -5.81
N PRO A 528 -23.05 -12.34 -6.12
CA PRO A 528 -21.83 -13.10 -5.79
C PRO A 528 -21.32 -12.89 -4.35
N TYR A 529 -21.86 -11.93 -3.60
CA TYR A 529 -21.33 -11.52 -2.29
C TYR A 529 -21.52 -12.54 -1.16
N ALA A 530 -22.54 -13.40 -1.24
CA ALA A 530 -22.89 -14.38 -0.21
C ALA A 530 -21.76 -15.33 0.20
N ASP A 531 -20.77 -15.54 -0.68
CA ASP A 531 -19.66 -16.45 -0.43
C ASP A 531 -18.56 -15.87 0.47
N ASN A 532 -18.40 -14.55 0.49
CA ASN A 532 -17.27 -13.87 1.12
C ASN A 532 -17.68 -12.74 2.08
N TYR A 533 -18.77 -12.03 1.81
CA TYR A 533 -19.23 -10.88 2.60
C TYR A 533 -20.00 -11.35 3.83
N LYS A 534 -19.27 -12.00 4.74
CA LYS A 534 -19.79 -12.57 5.99
C LYS A 534 -19.22 -11.84 7.21
N MET A 535 -19.37 -10.51 7.21
CA MET A 535 -18.68 -9.64 8.16
C MET A 535 -19.29 -9.72 9.57
N GLU A 536 -20.57 -10.04 9.70
CA GLU A 536 -21.18 -10.29 11.01
C GLU A 536 -20.60 -11.58 11.63
N THR A 537 -20.61 -12.69 10.88
CA THR A 537 -20.04 -13.95 11.36
C THR A 537 -18.55 -13.82 11.67
N TYR A 538 -17.80 -13.10 10.84
CA TYR A 538 -16.38 -12.83 11.04
C TYR A 538 -16.12 -12.10 12.37
N LEU A 539 -16.84 -10.99 12.62
CA LEU A 539 -16.63 -10.17 13.82
C LEU A 539 -17.15 -10.79 15.12
N VAL A 540 -18.19 -11.62 15.06
CA VAL A 540 -18.84 -12.19 16.25
C VAL A 540 -18.25 -13.54 16.63
N ARG A 541 -17.67 -14.29 15.68
CA ARG A 541 -17.21 -15.66 15.91
C ARG A 541 -15.75 -15.88 15.60
N GLU A 542 -15.35 -15.67 14.35
CA GLU A 542 -14.00 -16.03 13.90
C GLU A 542 -12.94 -15.13 14.53
N LEU A 543 -13.04 -13.82 14.33
CA LEU A 543 -12.02 -12.87 14.79
C LEU A 543 -11.84 -12.89 16.31
N PRO A 544 -12.91 -12.88 17.16
CA PRO A 544 -12.74 -13.02 18.60
C PRO A 544 -12.08 -14.34 19.01
N GLY A 545 -12.42 -15.46 18.36
CA GLY A 545 -11.83 -16.76 18.68
C GLY A 545 -10.35 -16.85 18.34
N LEU A 546 -9.93 -16.25 17.21
CA LEU A 546 -8.51 -16.16 16.84
C LEU A 546 -7.75 -15.20 17.77
N LEU A 547 -8.33 -14.07 18.13
CA LEU A 547 -7.71 -13.13 19.07
C LEU A 547 -7.58 -13.72 20.47
N GLU A 548 -8.58 -14.46 20.95
CA GLU A 548 -8.50 -15.13 22.25
C GLU A 548 -7.39 -16.18 22.26
N ARG A 549 -7.21 -16.93 21.17
CA ARG A 549 -6.11 -17.89 21.06
C ARG A 549 -4.74 -17.24 21.21
N ASP A 550 -4.53 -16.12 20.53
CA ASP A 550 -3.22 -15.50 20.37
C ASP A 550 -2.89 -14.45 21.44
N PHE A 551 -3.91 -13.85 22.08
CA PHE A 551 -3.76 -12.71 22.97
C PHE A 551 -4.49 -12.85 24.32
N ALA A 552 -4.96 -14.04 24.72
CA ALA A 552 -5.63 -14.23 26.02
C ALA A 552 -4.76 -13.92 27.25
N ASP A 553 -3.42 -13.94 27.12
CA ASP A 553 -2.50 -13.51 28.16
C ASP A 553 -2.42 -11.97 28.31
N ARG A 554 -2.88 -11.24 27.29
CA ARG A 554 -2.82 -9.76 27.20
C ARG A 554 -4.19 -9.09 27.22
N ILE A 555 -5.26 -9.78 26.80
CA ILE A 555 -6.60 -9.23 26.61
C ILE A 555 -7.64 -10.12 27.32
N ASP A 556 -8.59 -9.48 27.99
CA ASP A 556 -9.72 -10.12 28.66
C ASP A 556 -10.97 -10.08 27.75
N PHE A 557 -11.23 -11.21 27.08
CA PHE A 557 -12.36 -11.37 26.15
C PHE A 557 -13.73 -11.51 26.84
N GLN A 558 -13.81 -11.49 28.18
CA GLN A 558 -15.07 -11.40 28.91
C GLN A 558 -15.50 -9.94 29.14
N ARG A 559 -14.58 -8.99 28.95
CA ARG A 559 -14.80 -7.55 29.09
C ARG A 559 -14.56 -6.85 27.76
N VAL A 560 -15.57 -6.93 26.89
CA VAL A 560 -15.55 -6.35 25.55
C VAL A 560 -16.64 -5.27 25.43
N SER A 561 -16.32 -4.14 24.82
CA SER A 561 -17.29 -3.14 24.35
C SER A 561 -17.04 -2.84 22.88
N ILE A 562 -18.02 -2.23 22.21
CA ILE A 562 -17.97 -1.96 20.78
C ILE A 562 -18.28 -0.49 20.48
N THR A 563 -17.58 0.09 19.51
CA THR A 563 -17.82 1.43 19.01
C THR A 563 -17.62 1.47 17.50
N GLY A 564 -18.03 2.55 16.84
CA GLY A 564 -17.75 2.73 15.43
C GLY A 564 -18.22 4.05 14.86
N HIS A 565 -17.86 4.30 13.60
CA HIS A 565 -18.19 5.52 12.87
C HIS A 565 -19.00 5.24 11.60
N SER A 566 -20.09 5.98 11.36
CA SER A 566 -20.88 5.88 10.12
C SER A 566 -21.44 4.47 9.88
N MET A 567 -21.07 3.80 8.78
CA MET A 567 -21.32 2.37 8.56
C MET A 567 -20.80 1.50 9.72
N GLY A 568 -19.67 1.86 10.33
CA GLY A 568 -19.16 1.20 11.53
C GLY A 568 -19.97 1.48 12.78
N GLY A 569 -20.56 2.68 12.89
CA GLY A 569 -21.50 3.01 13.96
C GLY A 569 -22.79 2.19 13.83
N HIS A 570 -23.24 1.98 12.59
CA HIS A 570 -24.30 1.04 12.26
C HIS A 570 -23.96 -0.38 12.72
N GLY A 571 -22.80 -0.92 12.29
CA GLY A 571 -22.35 -2.25 12.70
C GLY A 571 -22.24 -2.40 14.22
N ALA A 572 -21.71 -1.38 14.92
CA ALA A 572 -21.57 -1.41 16.36
C ALA A 572 -22.93 -1.52 17.07
N LEU A 573 -23.92 -0.72 16.64
CA LEU A 573 -25.27 -0.74 17.19
C LEU A 573 -26.00 -2.06 16.87
N THR A 574 -25.93 -2.54 15.64
CA THR A 574 -26.64 -3.78 15.25
C THR A 574 -26.04 -5.00 15.92
N LEU A 575 -24.70 -5.15 15.93
CA LEU A 575 -24.05 -6.27 16.61
C LEU A 575 -24.31 -6.26 18.13
N TYR A 576 -24.33 -5.07 18.76
CA TYR A 576 -24.71 -4.93 20.17
C TYR A 576 -26.13 -5.45 20.44
N LEU A 577 -27.09 -5.05 19.61
CA LEU A 577 -28.51 -5.40 19.78
C LEU A 577 -28.81 -6.86 19.43
N LYS A 578 -28.13 -7.43 18.42
CA LYS A 578 -28.33 -8.82 17.96
C LYS A 578 -27.70 -9.86 18.87
N HIS A 579 -26.64 -9.50 19.59
CA HIS A 579 -25.88 -10.42 20.45
C HIS A 579 -25.88 -9.96 21.92
N PRO A 580 -27.05 -9.94 22.62
CA PRO A 580 -27.12 -9.52 24.01
C PRO A 580 -26.16 -10.30 24.92
N GLY A 581 -25.37 -9.58 25.71
CA GLY A 581 -24.40 -10.14 26.65
C GLY A 581 -22.97 -10.27 26.11
N LEU A 582 -22.78 -10.20 24.78
CA LEU A 582 -21.45 -10.24 24.17
C LEU A 582 -20.64 -8.96 24.44
N TYR A 583 -21.30 -7.81 24.45
CA TYR A 583 -20.68 -6.50 24.67
C TYR A 583 -21.26 -5.82 25.92
N LYS A 584 -20.42 -5.17 26.73
CA LYS A 584 -20.83 -4.48 27.96
C LYS A 584 -21.47 -3.11 27.71
N SER A 585 -21.01 -2.43 26.67
CA SER A 585 -21.53 -1.14 26.21
C SER A 585 -21.32 -0.97 24.72
N VAL A 586 -22.08 -0.03 24.14
CA VAL A 586 -21.92 0.40 22.76
C VAL A 586 -21.78 1.90 22.69
N SER A 587 -21.04 2.41 21.71
CA SER A 587 -21.13 3.80 21.32
C SER A 587 -20.99 3.99 19.81
N ALA A 588 -21.39 5.14 19.27
CA ALA A 588 -21.25 5.39 17.84
C ALA A 588 -21.08 6.87 17.49
N PHE A 589 -20.23 7.14 16.50
CA PHE A 589 -20.07 8.46 15.88
C PHE A 589 -20.85 8.48 14.58
N ALA A 590 -21.78 9.43 14.44
CA ALA A 590 -22.58 9.65 13.23
C ALA A 590 -23.12 8.34 12.62
N PRO A 591 -23.78 7.44 13.38
CA PRO A 591 -24.17 6.12 12.88
C PRO A 591 -25.23 6.21 11.78
N ILE A 592 -25.19 5.26 10.84
CA ILE A 592 -26.35 4.94 10.00
C ILE A 592 -27.35 4.16 10.87
N ALA A 593 -28.19 4.89 11.62
CA ALA A 593 -29.02 4.33 12.68
C ALA A 593 -30.30 3.64 12.16
N ASN A 594 -30.77 4.01 10.97
CA ASN A 594 -31.96 3.43 10.33
C ASN A 594 -31.71 3.13 8.83
N PRO A 595 -30.78 2.21 8.50
CA PRO A 595 -30.37 1.89 7.12
C PRO A 595 -31.51 1.42 6.21
N SER A 596 -32.56 0.77 6.74
CA SER A 596 -33.72 0.34 5.95
C SER A 596 -34.55 1.51 5.39
N ARG A 597 -34.26 2.75 5.81
CA ARG A 597 -34.98 3.96 5.41
C ARG A 597 -34.07 5.07 4.90
N CYS A 598 -32.81 4.77 4.58
CA CYS A 598 -31.89 5.74 4.00
C CYS A 598 -31.28 5.24 2.69
N PRO A 599 -30.90 6.14 1.75
CA PRO A 599 -30.45 5.73 0.42
C PRO A 599 -29.27 4.76 0.41
N TRP A 600 -28.28 4.96 1.29
CA TRP A 600 -27.13 4.06 1.37
C TRP A 600 -27.52 2.66 1.86
N GLY A 601 -28.31 2.57 2.93
CA GLY A 601 -28.74 1.29 3.46
C GLY A 601 -29.70 0.56 2.52
N GLU A 602 -30.62 1.25 1.86
CA GLU A 602 -31.50 0.66 0.84
C GLU A 602 -30.70 0.05 -0.32
N LYS A 603 -29.68 0.77 -0.82
CA LYS A 603 -28.79 0.27 -1.88
C LYS A 603 -28.03 -0.98 -1.42
N ALA A 604 -27.38 -0.90 -0.26
CA ALA A 604 -26.55 -1.99 0.26
C ALA A 604 -27.37 -3.23 0.62
N PHE A 605 -28.48 -3.07 1.33
CA PHE A 605 -29.34 -4.18 1.71
C PHE A 605 -30.01 -4.82 0.50
N LYS A 606 -30.42 -4.03 -0.49
CA LYS A 606 -30.91 -4.60 -1.74
C LYS A 606 -29.84 -5.43 -2.45
N GLY A 607 -28.60 -4.95 -2.50
CA GLY A 607 -27.49 -5.67 -3.13
C GLY A 607 -27.09 -6.94 -2.39
N TYR A 608 -27.03 -6.90 -1.05
CA TYR A 608 -26.55 -8.02 -0.23
C TYR A 608 -27.62 -9.00 0.23
N LEU A 609 -28.82 -8.52 0.56
CA LEU A 609 -29.92 -9.32 1.14
C LEU A 609 -31.06 -9.56 0.12
N GLY A 610 -31.20 -8.68 -0.88
CA GLY A 610 -32.30 -8.70 -1.84
C GLY A 610 -33.44 -7.74 -1.47
N ASP A 611 -34.60 -7.88 -2.11
CA ASP A 611 -35.71 -6.92 -1.99
C ASP A 611 -36.63 -7.13 -0.77
N ASP A 612 -36.34 -8.10 0.12
CA ASP A 612 -37.16 -8.36 1.31
C ASP A 612 -36.88 -7.36 2.43
N VAL A 613 -37.76 -6.37 2.56
CA VAL A 613 -37.67 -5.33 3.60
C VAL A 613 -37.79 -5.91 5.00
N GLU A 614 -38.49 -7.03 5.22
CA GLU A 614 -38.53 -7.65 6.56
C GLU A 614 -37.18 -8.28 6.93
N GLU A 615 -36.42 -8.74 5.95
CA GLU A 615 -35.04 -9.18 6.17
C GLU A 615 -34.15 -8.01 6.59
N TRP A 616 -34.31 -6.84 5.95
CA TRP A 616 -33.52 -5.65 6.26
C TRP A 616 -33.68 -5.20 7.71
N LYS A 617 -34.88 -5.33 8.29
CA LYS A 617 -35.15 -4.97 9.69
C LYS A 617 -34.29 -5.76 10.68
N LYS A 618 -33.89 -6.99 10.34
CA LYS A 618 -33.01 -7.83 11.18
C LYS A 618 -31.57 -7.30 11.24
N HIS A 619 -31.26 -6.35 10.36
CA HIS A 619 -29.97 -5.67 10.28
C HIS A 619 -30.14 -4.17 10.51
N ASP A 620 -31.22 -3.69 11.11
CA ASP A 620 -31.46 -2.25 11.31
C ASP A 620 -31.53 -1.93 12.81
N ALA A 621 -30.65 -1.06 13.31
CA ALA A 621 -30.58 -0.77 14.75
C ALA A 621 -31.88 -0.16 15.30
N THR A 622 -32.57 0.68 14.51
CA THR A 622 -33.85 1.30 14.90
C THR A 622 -34.97 0.26 14.99
N GLU A 623 -34.92 -0.78 14.17
CA GLU A 623 -35.91 -1.87 14.23
C GLU A 623 -35.56 -2.88 15.34
N LEU A 624 -34.28 -3.22 15.50
CA LEU A 624 -33.80 -4.15 16.51
C LEU A 624 -34.02 -3.65 17.95
N VAL A 625 -33.83 -2.35 18.19
CA VAL A 625 -33.93 -1.78 19.54
C VAL A 625 -35.33 -1.87 20.13
N LYS A 626 -36.37 -1.96 19.29
CA LYS A 626 -37.76 -2.15 19.73
C LYS A 626 -37.97 -3.44 20.53
N GLY A 627 -37.14 -4.46 20.28
CA GLY A 627 -37.15 -5.74 20.99
C GLY A 627 -36.20 -5.84 22.18
N TRP A 628 -35.38 -4.81 22.44
CA TRP A 628 -34.36 -4.84 23.47
C TRP A 628 -34.95 -4.85 24.88
N LYS A 629 -34.22 -5.43 25.84
CA LYS A 629 -34.61 -5.49 27.24
C LYS A 629 -33.45 -5.09 28.14
N GLY A 630 -33.73 -4.23 29.12
CA GLY A 630 -32.74 -3.71 30.06
C GLY A 630 -32.14 -2.38 29.61
N PRO A 631 -31.10 -1.89 30.31
CA PRO A 631 -30.44 -0.64 29.96
C PRO A 631 -29.68 -0.79 28.63
N LEU A 632 -29.70 0.25 27.80
CA LEU A 632 -29.05 0.23 26.48
C LEU A 632 -27.54 0.48 26.55
N ASN A 633 -27.06 1.17 27.59
CA ASN A 633 -25.65 1.54 27.77
C ASN A 633 -25.00 2.09 26.49
N ALA A 634 -25.72 2.98 25.78
CA ALA A 634 -25.33 3.53 24.49
C ALA A 634 -24.99 5.01 24.59
N LEU A 635 -23.89 5.40 23.94
CA LEU A 635 -23.51 6.79 23.70
C LEU A 635 -23.43 7.05 22.20
N ILE A 636 -24.13 8.06 21.70
CA ILE A 636 -24.10 8.43 20.28
C ILE A 636 -23.79 9.91 20.15
N ASP A 637 -22.81 10.25 19.32
CA ASP A 637 -22.50 11.63 18.93
C ASP A 637 -22.78 11.85 17.46
N VAL A 638 -23.47 12.94 17.13
CA VAL A 638 -23.80 13.33 15.76
C VAL A 638 -23.40 14.77 15.51
N GLY A 639 -22.55 15.02 14.51
CA GLY A 639 -22.21 16.35 14.06
C GLY A 639 -23.38 17.02 13.33
N THR A 640 -23.83 18.19 13.78
CA THR A 640 -24.90 18.94 13.08
C THR A 640 -24.43 19.63 11.80
N GLY A 641 -23.11 19.78 11.63
CA GLY A 641 -22.46 20.25 10.41
C GLY A 641 -22.35 19.18 9.33
N ASP A 642 -22.52 17.90 9.69
CA ASP A 642 -22.39 16.73 8.84
C ASP A 642 -23.34 16.78 7.62
N ASN A 643 -22.76 16.59 6.43
CA ASN A 643 -23.50 16.60 5.18
C ASN A 643 -24.38 15.35 5.01
N PHE A 644 -23.94 14.18 5.47
CA PHE A 644 -24.70 12.93 5.39
C PHE A 644 -25.85 12.90 6.40
N TYR A 645 -25.66 13.56 7.55
CA TYR A 645 -26.77 13.84 8.47
C TYR A 645 -27.86 14.68 7.76
N LYS A 646 -27.47 15.82 7.15
CA LYS A 646 -28.39 16.70 6.42
C LYS A 646 -29.06 16.04 5.21
N GLN A 647 -28.37 15.08 4.58
CA GLN A 647 -28.89 14.29 3.46
C GLN A 647 -29.85 13.17 3.89
N GLY A 648 -30.02 12.94 5.19
CA GLY A 648 -30.90 11.88 5.70
C GLY A 648 -30.31 10.48 5.60
N GLN A 649 -28.97 10.35 5.61
CA GLN A 649 -28.31 9.04 5.62
C GLN A 649 -28.28 8.40 7.02
N LEU A 650 -28.20 9.22 8.07
CA LEU A 650 -27.90 8.76 9.42
C LEU A 650 -29.16 8.44 10.24
N LEU A 651 -30.15 9.31 10.18
CA LEU A 651 -31.46 9.18 10.84
C LEU A 651 -31.40 8.84 12.36
N PRO A 652 -30.53 9.48 13.17
CA PRO A 652 -30.43 9.21 14.61
C PRO A 652 -31.73 9.49 15.38
N GLU A 653 -32.57 10.40 14.89
CA GLU A 653 -33.86 10.75 15.49
C GLU A 653 -34.83 9.56 15.47
N ASN A 654 -34.78 8.73 14.43
CA ASN A 654 -35.63 7.54 14.34
C ASN A 654 -35.23 6.53 15.42
N PHE A 655 -33.93 6.38 15.67
CA PHE A 655 -33.41 5.51 16.72
C PHE A 655 -33.79 6.02 18.11
N GLU A 656 -33.63 7.33 18.36
CA GLU A 656 -34.06 7.96 19.62
C GLU A 656 -35.56 7.76 19.88
N ALA A 657 -36.40 7.95 18.85
CA ALA A 657 -37.83 7.71 18.93
C ALA A 657 -38.14 6.24 19.26
N ALA A 658 -37.49 5.28 18.58
CA ALA A 658 -37.68 3.86 18.84
C ALA A 658 -37.26 3.45 20.26
N VAL A 659 -36.15 3.99 20.79
CA VAL A 659 -35.71 3.77 22.18
C VAL A 659 -36.75 4.30 23.17
N LYS A 660 -37.29 5.50 22.92
CA LYS A 660 -38.32 6.11 23.76
C LYS A 660 -39.64 5.33 23.72
N GLU A 661 -40.08 4.88 22.55
CA GLU A 661 -41.28 4.06 22.37
C GLU A 661 -41.16 2.70 23.05
N ALA A 662 -39.97 2.10 23.02
CA ALA A 662 -39.67 0.86 23.72
C ALA A 662 -39.53 1.03 25.26
N GLY A 663 -39.56 2.27 25.76
CA GLY A 663 -39.44 2.58 27.20
C GLY A 663 -38.05 2.28 27.78
N LEU A 664 -37.01 2.32 26.94
CA LEU A 664 -35.65 1.98 27.32
C LEU A 664 -34.93 3.19 27.93
N SER A 665 -33.99 2.91 28.82
CA SER A 665 -33.10 3.90 29.43
C SER A 665 -31.64 3.62 29.12
N GLY A 666 -30.76 4.59 29.35
CA GLY A 666 -29.32 4.44 29.12
C GLY A 666 -28.87 4.70 27.69
N LEU A 667 -29.66 5.42 26.89
CA LEU A 667 -29.19 6.10 25.68
C LEU A 667 -28.78 7.53 26.04
N GLU A 668 -27.56 7.91 25.69
CA GLU A 668 -27.10 9.30 25.65
C GLU A 668 -26.85 9.67 24.18
N LEU A 669 -27.70 10.52 23.62
CA LEU A 669 -27.58 11.01 22.24
C LEU A 669 -27.22 12.50 22.26
N ARG A 670 -26.07 12.85 21.69
CA ARG A 670 -25.50 14.19 21.71
C ARG A 670 -25.38 14.74 20.30
N TYR A 671 -25.91 15.94 20.08
CA TYR A 671 -25.79 16.67 18.82
C TYR A 671 -24.70 17.73 18.95
N GLN A 672 -23.59 17.53 18.26
CA GLN A 672 -22.41 18.38 18.34
C GLN A 672 -22.52 19.50 17.31
N LYS A 673 -22.57 20.74 17.79
CA LYS A 673 -22.80 21.93 16.95
C LYS A 673 -21.65 22.13 15.96
N ASP A 674 -21.96 22.30 14.67
CA ASP A 674 -21.04 22.63 13.58
C ASP A 674 -19.98 21.56 13.22
N TYR A 675 -19.90 20.45 13.96
CA TYR A 675 -19.01 19.33 13.63
C TYR A 675 -19.49 18.54 12.41
N ASP A 676 -18.55 18.03 11.62
CA ASP A 676 -18.78 17.30 10.37
C ASP A 676 -18.71 15.77 10.55
N HIS A 677 -18.59 15.03 9.43
CA HIS A 677 -18.48 13.56 9.39
C HIS A 677 -17.03 13.02 9.45
N SER A 678 -16.05 13.91 9.60
CA SER A 678 -14.65 13.53 9.40
C SER A 678 -14.02 12.93 10.67
N TYR A 679 -12.80 12.42 10.54
CA TYR A 679 -12.01 12.05 11.71
C TYR A 679 -11.65 13.23 12.61
N PHE A 680 -11.79 14.50 12.18
CA PHE A 680 -11.65 15.64 13.10
C PHE A 680 -12.78 15.66 14.13
N PHE A 681 -14.02 15.45 13.70
CA PHE A 681 -15.15 15.28 14.60
C PHE A 681 -14.89 14.09 15.55
N MET A 682 -14.51 12.95 14.99
CA MET A 682 -14.29 11.73 15.75
C MET A 682 -13.16 11.89 16.79
N ALA A 683 -12.01 12.44 16.40
CA ALA A 683 -10.89 12.72 17.30
C ALA A 683 -11.23 13.71 18.42
N SER A 684 -12.14 14.65 18.18
CA SER A 684 -12.59 15.62 19.19
C SER A 684 -13.35 14.97 20.33
N PHE A 685 -14.07 13.86 20.07
CA PHE A 685 -14.95 13.22 21.04
C PHE A 685 -14.57 11.77 21.38
N GLN A 686 -13.50 11.22 20.78
CA GLN A 686 -13.02 9.85 21.06
C GLN A 686 -12.80 9.60 22.55
N HIS A 687 -12.32 10.61 23.29
CA HIS A 687 -12.03 10.49 24.72
C HIS A 687 -13.26 10.10 25.52
N ASP A 688 -14.41 10.70 25.18
CA ASP A 688 -15.69 10.43 25.85
C ASP A 688 -16.18 9.02 25.56
N HIS A 689 -15.99 8.53 24.32
CA HIS A 689 -16.40 7.17 23.94
C HIS A 689 -15.54 6.10 24.60
N VAL A 690 -14.23 6.32 24.72
CA VAL A 690 -13.34 5.43 25.47
C VAL A 690 -13.68 5.46 26.96
N ASN A 691 -14.01 6.62 27.52
CA ASN A 691 -14.45 6.74 28.92
C ASN A 691 -15.80 6.07 29.18
N HIS A 692 -16.73 6.16 28.23
CA HIS A 692 -18.00 5.42 28.27
C HIS A 692 -17.74 3.93 28.31
N ALA A 693 -16.91 3.40 27.41
CA ALA A 693 -16.50 2.00 27.46
C ALA A 693 -15.83 1.64 28.79
N ALA A 694 -14.87 2.45 29.26
CA ALA A 694 -14.16 2.24 30.53
C ALA A 694 -15.11 2.03 31.72
N LYS A 695 -16.14 2.87 31.82
CA LYS A 695 -17.18 2.78 32.86
C LYS A 695 -17.85 1.40 32.90
N PHE A 696 -18.18 0.82 31.76
CA PHE A 696 -18.85 -0.49 31.69
C PHE A 696 -17.89 -1.68 31.63
N LEU A 697 -16.61 -1.44 31.32
CA LEU A 697 -15.52 -2.40 31.38
C LEU A 697 -14.88 -2.49 32.79
N GLY A 698 -15.24 -1.57 33.68
CA GLY A 698 -14.80 -1.56 35.08
C GLY A 698 -13.35 -1.10 35.28
N VAL A 699 -12.90 -0.11 34.50
CA VAL A 699 -11.53 0.43 34.53
C VAL A 699 -11.48 1.96 34.62
#